data_AF-A0A369TJK3-F1
#
_entry.id   AF-A0A369TJK3-F1
#
_cell.length_a   1.000
_cell.length_b   1.000
_cell.length_c   1.000
_cell.angle_alpha   90.00
_cell.angle_beta   90.00
_cell.angle_gamma   90.00
#
_symmetry.space_group_name_H-M   'P 1'
#
loop_
_entity.id
_entity.type
_entity.pdbx_description
1 polymer ?
#
loop_
_entity_poly.entity_id
_entity_poly.type
_entity_poly.pdbx_seq_one_letter_code
_entity_poly.pdbx_strand_id
1 'polypeptide(L)'
;MARGPDPSALDRAAVPVLDLVEDFDRRSRVGEHALLAEAEAALARFEKDATRGGALSTTIKPARYGLAVLLDLRARQARDVSLGTWSVLAQRQLFEGRDVTLARIRDFRDTAQKQGADYAELERFLSGLIARAEEGRHAHRPVASGNWGLRIGAYLVLLLLVLAGYAGWLEYRFQTRLAAVFEQDALTIGLDRPQRAAELVPRLDDLRAAVRRVTAAEQRAPLRRIVTLPLVDGEARARAAYAAAVRRHVPPAIATGIEDVLAREGEGLVLYDALRAWSVLTGDEAWSPAYLAGWLEDIGQAVGLAGLQSHLGPLQGPSIDITPADTTVMDQARVFAAEVPEPARAWLELLRAERMRALPAWVPTEEVPGIGDVLLRRSGVDIATPLPGLFTAHGWTEARDFAVGGAVQQARDLAPRITGQPLPALNRSPDLLMDRLHSETIAFWKDWLADLRVRPFAQRETAIVVSGALAQPENPLTQLLREVWEQAGGNDRARSHPQQLVLAREFGAMIQYVEQGRMGEIARLFSTLNVALGAIDVTQGRGTQRLMSVQDRARSIAALKSAPRIVVQIAEDVLAQSAQPETQGNASNPLTRSWQQEVFPMCQTLTSGHYPFVNGPDASPAELAALLGPQGVLTTFVLQNAAPLLDTEQSPWRWKPEASFAGLAQESAAFLERAAQVSGGLFGPDGTLRHDLTLAALAERGQTMVAIGGAAEPVRATGAPATLSWPGPQPDAGVEVSFRDAADSARIRHTGPWGLLRLMDGLRLRLRDDGARVLLDLRTDSGRVFLEMTFGQALNPVSVRPALQGFACPPAL
;
A
#
# COMPACT_ATOMS: atom_id res chain seq x y z
N MET A 1 22.29 97.11 15.64
CA MET A 1 21.05 97.37 16.41
C MET A 1 20.17 98.32 15.60
N ALA A 2 19.30 97.78 14.77
CA ALA A 2 18.24 98.57 14.14
C ALA A 2 17.22 98.93 15.23
N ARG A 3 16.85 100.21 15.36
CA ARG A 3 15.68 100.59 16.18
C ARG A 3 14.49 99.80 15.62
N GLY A 4 13.89 98.95 16.45
CA GLY A 4 12.67 98.24 16.07
C GLY A 4 11.58 99.25 15.70
N PRO A 5 10.63 98.89 14.82
CA PRO A 5 9.52 99.77 14.48
C PRO A 5 8.76 100.19 15.74
N ASP A 6 8.33 101.45 15.81
CA ASP A 6 7.54 101.96 16.94
C ASP A 6 6.33 101.05 17.20
N PRO A 7 5.99 100.76 18.47
CA PRO A 7 4.92 99.85 18.80
C PRO A 7 3.59 100.35 18.25
N SER A 8 2.87 99.50 17.53
CA SER A 8 1.59 99.83 16.90
C SER A 8 0.51 100.14 17.94
N ALA A 9 -0.62 100.69 17.50
CA ALA A 9 -1.77 100.91 18.37
C ALA A 9 -2.25 99.59 19.04
N LEU A 10 -2.16 98.47 18.33
CA LEU A 10 -2.49 97.13 18.85
C LEU A 10 -1.45 96.65 19.87
N ASP A 11 -0.15 96.85 19.60
CA ASP A 11 0.92 96.45 20.53
C ASP A 11 0.82 97.18 21.87
N ARG A 12 0.57 98.49 21.84
CA ARG A 12 0.44 99.31 23.06
C ARG A 12 -0.82 98.95 23.86
N ALA A 13 -1.93 98.69 23.17
CA ALA A 13 -3.18 98.31 23.82
C ALA A 13 -3.10 96.89 24.42
N ALA A 14 -2.25 96.01 23.88
CA ALA A 14 -2.16 94.61 24.30
C ALA A 14 -1.35 94.39 25.59
N VAL A 15 -0.54 95.37 26.03
CA VAL A 15 0.35 95.26 27.21
C VAL A 15 -0.38 94.72 28.45
N PRO A 16 -1.56 95.23 28.87
CA PRO A 16 -2.23 94.73 30.07
C PRO A 16 -2.66 93.26 29.98
N VAL A 17 -2.93 92.77 28.76
CA VAL A 17 -3.32 91.37 28.53
C VAL A 17 -2.07 90.48 28.48
N LEU A 18 -0.97 90.96 27.92
CA LEU A 18 0.30 90.23 27.90
C LEU A 18 0.93 90.14 29.30
N ASP A 19 0.86 91.20 30.11
CA ASP A 19 1.26 91.18 31.52
C ASP A 19 0.46 90.13 32.31
N LEU A 20 -0.85 90.02 32.02
CA LEU A 20 -1.70 88.99 32.63
C LEU A 20 -1.28 87.56 32.23
N VAL A 21 -0.82 87.36 31.00
CA VAL A 21 -0.28 86.06 30.53
C VAL A 21 1.05 85.74 31.22
N GLU A 22 1.92 86.72 31.42
CA GLU A 22 3.22 86.51 32.05
C GLU A 22 3.07 86.18 33.55
N ASP A 23 2.20 86.88 34.26
CA ASP A 23 1.90 86.68 35.68
C ASP A 23 0.87 85.56 35.97
N PHE A 24 0.45 84.82 34.94
CA PHE A 24 -0.72 83.94 34.99
C PHE A 24 -0.65 82.90 36.12
N ASP A 25 0.50 82.25 36.33
CA ASP A 25 0.67 81.24 37.39
C ASP A 25 0.59 81.82 38.82
N ARG A 26 0.92 83.11 38.99
CA ARG A 26 0.80 83.77 40.29
C ARG A 26 -0.65 84.12 40.58
N ARG A 27 -1.40 84.56 39.56
CA ARG A 27 -2.80 85.01 39.68
C ARG A 27 -3.80 83.85 39.66
N SER A 28 -3.48 82.73 39.04
CA SER A 28 -4.36 81.54 38.98
C SER A 28 -4.71 80.95 40.35
N ARG A 29 -3.92 81.23 41.39
CA ARG A 29 -4.16 80.79 42.77
C ARG A 29 -5.41 81.39 43.43
N VAL A 30 -5.95 82.48 42.89
CA VAL A 30 -7.13 83.18 43.43
C VAL A 30 -8.44 82.50 42.99
N GLY A 31 -8.38 81.61 41.99
CA GLY A 31 -9.50 80.82 41.49
C GLY A 31 -9.91 81.17 40.05
N GLU A 32 -10.39 80.16 39.32
CA GLU A 32 -10.62 80.21 37.86
C GLU A 32 -11.65 81.25 37.43
N HIS A 33 -12.74 81.41 38.20
CA HIS A 33 -13.80 82.38 37.91
C HIS A 33 -13.30 83.83 38.02
N ALA A 34 -12.48 84.14 39.03
CA ALA A 34 -11.92 85.47 39.23
C ALA A 34 -10.90 85.79 38.12
N LEU A 35 -10.08 84.81 37.75
CA LEU A 35 -9.09 84.95 36.68
C LEU A 35 -9.74 85.15 35.31
N LEU A 36 -10.84 84.44 35.02
CA LEU A 36 -11.61 84.62 33.79
C LEU A 36 -12.27 86.00 33.71
N ALA A 37 -12.84 86.49 34.82
CA ALA A 37 -13.41 87.83 34.87
C ALA A 37 -12.35 88.93 34.66
N GLU A 38 -11.14 88.73 35.21
CA GLU A 38 -10.01 89.64 35.01
C GLU A 38 -9.51 89.61 33.56
N ALA A 39 -9.42 88.42 32.95
CA ALA A 39 -9.06 88.25 31.55
C ALA A 39 -10.10 88.87 30.59
N GLU A 40 -11.40 88.70 30.87
CA GLU A 40 -12.48 89.32 30.10
C GLU A 40 -12.41 90.86 30.18
N ALA A 41 -12.19 91.39 31.39
CA ALA A 41 -12.03 92.83 31.60
C ALA A 41 -10.79 93.40 30.89
N ALA A 42 -9.68 92.65 30.90
CA ALA A 42 -8.45 93.04 30.22
C ALA A 42 -8.62 93.05 28.68
N LEU A 43 -9.29 92.04 28.11
CA LEU A 43 -9.62 91.99 26.69
C LEU A 43 -10.61 93.09 26.27
N ALA A 44 -11.61 93.39 27.10
CA ALA A 44 -12.54 94.50 26.84
C ALA A 44 -11.83 95.87 26.91
N ARG A 45 -10.84 96.01 27.79
CA ARG A 45 -9.99 97.20 27.88
C ARG A 45 -9.08 97.34 26.67
N PHE A 46 -8.48 96.23 26.20
CA PHE A 46 -7.72 96.18 24.96
C PHE A 46 -8.53 96.74 23.77
N GLU A 47 -9.78 96.31 23.58
CA GLU A 47 -10.61 96.80 22.47
C GLU A 47 -10.85 98.32 22.54
N LYS A 48 -11.12 98.84 23.75
CA LYS A 48 -11.32 100.29 23.97
C LYS A 48 -10.04 101.09 23.74
N ASP A 49 -8.90 100.57 24.18
CA ASP A 49 -7.60 101.25 24.10
C ASP A 49 -7.04 101.18 22.66
N ALA A 50 -7.24 100.07 21.96
CA ALA A 50 -6.90 99.92 20.54
C ALA A 50 -7.72 100.89 19.67
N THR A 51 -9.04 101.02 19.94
CA THR A 51 -9.91 101.97 19.24
C THR A 51 -9.47 103.42 19.47
N ARG A 52 -9.16 103.79 20.72
CA ARG A 52 -8.65 105.13 21.06
C ARG A 52 -7.26 105.42 20.50
N GLY A 53 -6.43 104.40 20.36
CA GLY A 53 -5.09 104.48 19.77
C GLY A 53 -5.06 104.60 18.24
N GLY A 54 -6.23 104.60 17.58
CA GLY A 54 -6.35 104.74 16.13
C GLY A 54 -6.27 103.44 15.33
N ALA A 55 -6.40 102.26 15.97
CA ALA A 55 -6.42 100.99 15.24
C ALA A 55 -7.68 100.87 14.36
N LEU A 56 -7.51 100.30 13.16
CA LEU A 56 -8.62 100.06 12.23
C LEU A 56 -9.67 99.15 12.88
N SER A 57 -10.95 99.55 12.86
CA SER A 57 -12.02 98.83 13.59
C SER A 57 -12.16 97.36 13.18
N THR A 58 -11.83 97.02 11.93
CA THR A 58 -11.86 95.64 11.41
C THR A 58 -10.73 94.76 11.92
N THR A 59 -9.65 95.33 12.47
CA THR A 59 -8.49 94.56 12.97
C THR A 59 -8.58 94.21 14.45
N ILE A 60 -9.41 94.95 15.21
CA ILE A 60 -9.50 94.84 16.66
C ILE A 60 -10.04 93.48 17.10
N LYS A 61 -11.10 92.96 16.47
CA LYS A 61 -11.69 91.67 16.83
C LYS A 61 -10.75 90.48 16.57
N PRO A 62 -10.11 90.35 15.38
CA PRO A 62 -9.09 89.32 15.17
C PRO A 62 -7.92 89.40 16.16
N ALA A 63 -7.45 90.61 16.49
CA ALA A 63 -6.39 90.80 17.48
C ALA A 63 -6.81 90.38 18.90
N ARG A 64 -8.03 90.72 19.33
CA ARG A 64 -8.62 90.26 20.61
C ARG A 64 -8.64 88.74 20.68
N TYR A 65 -9.11 88.08 19.62
CA TYR A 65 -9.17 86.62 19.60
C TYR A 65 -7.77 85.99 19.66
N GLY A 66 -6.77 86.59 19.03
CA GLY A 66 -5.37 86.16 19.15
C GLY A 66 -4.87 86.17 20.61
N LEU A 67 -5.16 87.26 21.34
CA LEU A 67 -4.83 87.37 22.76
C LEU A 67 -5.61 86.39 23.65
N ALA A 68 -6.90 86.19 23.36
CA ALA A 68 -7.74 85.23 24.06
C ALA A 68 -7.24 83.78 23.91
N VAL A 69 -6.81 83.39 22.71
CA VAL A 69 -6.19 82.07 22.47
C VAL A 69 -4.90 81.92 23.28
N LEU A 70 -4.11 82.98 23.40
CA LEU A 70 -2.84 82.93 24.14
C LEU A 70 -3.07 82.77 25.65
N LEU A 71 -4.08 83.45 26.21
CA LEU A 71 -4.54 83.23 27.58
C LEU A 71 -5.07 81.81 27.80
N ASP A 72 -5.88 81.27 26.89
CA ASP A 72 -6.41 79.90 26.99
C ASP A 72 -5.29 78.84 26.94
N LEU A 73 -4.31 79.02 26.06
CA LEU A 73 -3.14 78.14 26.00
C LEU A 73 -2.33 78.19 27.31
N ARG A 74 -2.17 79.37 27.90
CA ARG A 74 -1.45 79.51 29.18
C ARG A 74 -2.21 78.88 30.34
N ALA A 75 -3.53 79.02 30.36
CA ALA A 75 -4.40 78.42 31.35
C ALA A 75 -4.35 76.89 31.33
N ARG A 76 -4.35 76.28 30.13
CA ARG A 76 -4.25 74.82 29.97
C ARG A 76 -2.91 74.25 30.42
N GLN A 77 -1.87 75.08 30.52
CA GLN A 77 -0.56 74.69 31.02
C GLN A 77 -0.39 74.94 32.53
N ALA A 78 -1.27 75.73 33.14
CA ALA A 78 -1.21 76.02 34.57
C ALA A 78 -1.67 74.80 35.39
N ARG A 79 -0.97 74.51 36.48
CA ARG A 79 -1.24 73.31 37.32
C ARG A 79 -2.49 73.44 38.19
N ASP A 80 -2.86 74.67 38.52
CA ASP A 80 -3.89 74.98 39.52
C ASP A 80 -5.24 75.35 38.86
N VAL A 81 -5.41 75.03 37.57
CA VAL A 81 -6.64 75.29 36.79
C VAL A 81 -7.28 73.97 36.34
N SER A 82 -8.54 73.75 36.71
CA SER A 82 -9.37 72.65 36.26
C SER A 82 -9.81 72.87 34.80
N LEU A 83 -9.34 71.98 33.92
CA LEU A 83 -9.55 72.11 32.47
C LEU A 83 -11.04 72.04 32.07
N GLY A 84 -11.84 71.28 32.82
CA GLY A 84 -13.28 71.13 32.57
C GLY A 84 -14.05 72.42 32.79
N THR A 85 -13.81 73.10 33.91
CA THR A 85 -14.53 74.33 34.28
C THR A 85 -14.03 75.52 33.46
N TRP A 86 -12.72 75.63 33.26
CA TRP A 86 -12.11 76.69 32.45
C TRP A 86 -12.61 76.70 31.00
N SER A 87 -12.61 75.54 30.32
CA SER A 87 -12.96 75.46 28.89
C SER A 87 -14.39 75.93 28.59
N VAL A 88 -15.36 75.55 29.43
CA VAL A 88 -16.77 75.93 29.28
C VAL A 88 -16.96 77.44 29.48
N LEU A 89 -16.28 78.02 30.47
CA LEU A 89 -16.42 79.45 30.79
C LEU A 89 -15.63 80.34 29.82
N ALA A 90 -14.41 79.94 29.45
CA ALA A 90 -13.58 80.66 28.47
C ALA A 90 -14.27 80.77 27.11
N GLN A 91 -14.93 79.69 26.65
CA GLN A 91 -15.65 79.72 25.39
C GLN A 91 -16.81 80.72 25.40
N ARG A 92 -17.46 80.92 26.54
CA ARG A 92 -18.53 81.91 26.69
C ARG A 92 -18.02 83.34 26.84
N GLN A 93 -16.99 83.57 27.66
CA GLN A 93 -16.55 84.91 28.09
C GLN A 93 -15.38 85.48 27.28
N LEU A 94 -14.38 84.65 26.95
CA LEU A 94 -13.19 85.12 26.20
C LEU A 94 -13.42 85.07 24.69
N PHE A 95 -14.13 84.05 24.21
CA PHE A 95 -14.35 83.80 22.79
C PHE A 95 -15.76 84.15 22.29
N GLU A 96 -16.59 84.80 23.12
CA GLU A 96 -17.94 85.27 22.76
C GLU A 96 -18.85 84.16 22.17
N GLY A 97 -18.69 82.91 22.64
CA GLY A 97 -19.43 81.74 22.16
C GLY A 97 -18.92 81.15 20.84
N ARG A 98 -17.81 81.64 20.28
CA ARG A 98 -17.22 81.14 19.03
C ARG A 98 -16.11 80.12 19.32
N ASP A 99 -15.97 79.14 18.44
CA ASP A 99 -14.83 78.23 18.47
C ASP A 99 -13.65 78.87 17.73
N VAL A 100 -12.69 79.41 18.48
CA VAL A 100 -11.51 80.09 17.93
C VAL A 100 -10.25 79.37 18.39
N THR A 101 -9.62 78.67 17.45
CA THR A 101 -8.39 77.91 17.69
C THR A 101 -7.15 78.67 17.20
N LEU A 102 -5.95 78.23 17.61
CA LEU A 102 -4.70 78.80 17.09
C LEU A 102 -4.59 78.69 15.56
N ALA A 103 -5.16 77.64 14.96
CA ALA A 103 -5.23 77.52 13.50
C ALA A 103 -6.06 78.66 12.89
N ARG A 104 -7.19 79.02 13.51
CA ARG A 104 -8.01 80.14 13.06
C ARG A 104 -7.30 81.49 13.16
N ILE A 105 -6.44 81.66 14.17
CA ILE A 105 -5.59 82.88 14.29
C ILE A 105 -4.54 82.95 13.18
N ARG A 106 -3.98 81.81 12.75
CA ARG A 106 -3.08 81.74 11.57
C ARG A 106 -3.83 82.13 10.29
N ASP A 107 -5.05 81.64 10.12
CA ASP A 107 -5.89 82.04 8.97
C ASP A 107 -6.16 83.55 8.95
N PHE A 108 -6.41 84.16 10.12
CA PHE A 108 -6.59 85.62 10.22
C PHE A 108 -5.32 86.39 9.86
N ARG A 109 -4.14 85.94 10.31
CA ARG A 109 -2.86 86.51 9.91
C ARG A 109 -2.65 86.41 8.39
N ASP A 110 -2.86 85.24 7.81
CA ASP A 110 -2.66 85.00 6.38
C ASP A 110 -3.64 85.82 5.53
N THR A 111 -4.85 86.04 6.05
CA THR A 111 -5.84 86.93 5.42
C THR A 111 -5.39 88.40 5.52
N ALA A 112 -4.89 88.84 6.68
CA ALA A 112 -4.35 90.18 6.87
C ALA A 112 -3.14 90.45 5.95
N GLN A 113 -2.26 89.46 5.77
CA GLN A 113 -1.12 89.55 4.84
C GLN A 113 -1.58 89.78 3.39
N LYS A 114 -2.64 89.08 2.97
CA LYS A 114 -3.20 89.18 1.61
C LYS A 114 -3.92 90.50 1.34
N GLN A 115 -4.49 91.15 2.37
CA GLN A 115 -5.23 92.41 2.22
C GLN A 115 -4.34 93.66 2.12
N GLY A 116 -3.02 93.52 2.25
CA GLY A 116 -2.05 94.58 1.93
C GLY A 116 -1.81 95.58 3.08
N ALA A 117 -1.31 96.77 2.72
CA ALA A 117 -0.68 97.70 3.65
C ALA A 117 -1.54 98.11 4.86
N ASP A 118 -2.86 98.23 4.69
CA ASP A 118 -3.79 98.66 5.75
C ASP A 118 -3.93 97.63 6.89
N TYR A 119 -3.56 96.37 6.66
CA TYR A 119 -3.63 95.26 7.63
C TYR A 119 -2.25 94.77 8.08
N ALA A 120 -1.17 95.44 7.65
CA ALA A 120 0.21 95.06 7.97
C ALA A 120 0.51 95.11 9.49
N GLU A 121 -0.17 95.97 10.24
CA GLU A 121 -0.05 96.00 11.71
C GLU A 121 -0.70 94.77 12.37
N LEU A 122 -1.86 94.33 11.87
CA LEU A 122 -2.55 93.14 12.39
C LEU A 122 -1.76 91.87 12.07
N GLU A 123 -1.24 91.77 10.85
CA GLU A 123 -0.42 90.64 10.42
C GLU A 123 0.81 90.49 11.30
N ARG A 124 1.55 91.58 11.53
CA ARG A 124 2.71 91.59 12.43
C ARG A 124 2.34 91.25 13.88
N PHE A 125 1.24 91.81 14.38
CA PHE A 125 0.75 91.55 15.73
C PHE A 125 0.40 90.08 15.94
N LEU A 126 -0.40 89.49 15.05
CA LEU A 126 -0.79 88.08 15.14
C LEU A 126 0.40 87.14 14.94
N SER A 127 1.34 87.47 14.04
CA SER A 127 2.61 86.75 13.90
C SER A 127 3.40 86.72 15.22
N GLY A 128 3.46 87.86 15.92
CA GLY A 128 4.11 87.97 17.23
C GLY A 128 3.42 87.18 18.35
N LEU A 129 2.09 87.05 18.31
CA LEU A 129 1.34 86.21 19.26
C LEU A 129 1.49 84.71 18.96
N ILE A 130 1.49 84.32 17.69
CA ILE A 130 1.69 82.93 17.27
C ILE A 130 3.08 82.44 17.69
N ALA A 131 4.12 83.26 17.47
CA ALA A 131 5.49 82.93 17.89
C ALA A 131 5.59 82.70 19.41
N ARG A 132 4.97 83.58 20.23
CA ARG A 132 4.91 83.42 21.69
C ARG A 132 4.15 82.15 22.12
N ALA A 133 3.05 81.82 21.43
CA ALA A 133 2.29 80.61 21.70
C ALA A 133 3.08 79.32 21.36
N GLU A 134 4.00 79.39 20.40
CA GLU A 134 4.86 78.27 20.00
C GLU A 134 6.09 78.13 20.92
N GLU A 135 6.71 79.23 21.36
CA GLU A 135 7.79 79.21 22.36
C GLU A 135 7.32 78.58 23.70
N GLY A 136 6.09 78.87 24.14
CA GLY A 136 5.50 78.27 25.34
C GLY A 136 5.26 76.75 25.27
N ARG A 137 5.26 76.12 24.08
CA ARG A 137 5.14 74.65 23.95
C ARG A 137 6.45 73.93 24.27
N HIS A 138 7.59 74.58 24.05
CA HIS A 138 8.92 74.00 24.28
C HIS A 138 9.39 74.07 25.74
N ALA A 139 8.63 74.71 26.64
CA ALA A 139 8.91 74.78 28.08
C ALA A 139 8.33 73.59 28.89
N HIS A 140 8.28 72.38 28.32
CA HIS A 140 8.02 71.17 29.11
C HIS A 140 9.32 70.72 29.78
N ARG A 141 9.33 70.75 31.13
CA ARG A 141 10.40 70.19 31.98
C ARG A 141 10.73 68.76 31.49
N PRO A 142 12.01 68.44 31.20
CA PRO A 142 12.39 67.08 30.88
C PRO A 142 12.27 66.25 32.17
N VAL A 143 11.33 65.31 32.20
CA VAL A 143 11.42 64.20 33.14
C VAL A 143 12.67 63.42 32.72
N ALA A 144 13.63 63.33 33.64
CA ALA A 144 14.87 62.59 33.44
C ALA A 144 14.56 61.20 32.87
N SER A 145 15.08 60.92 31.68
CA SER A 145 15.01 59.63 31.01
C SER A 145 15.90 58.61 31.72
N GLY A 146 15.46 58.13 32.89
CA GLY A 146 16.07 56.99 33.55
C GLY A 146 15.63 55.70 32.88
N ASN A 147 16.44 55.15 31.96
CA ASN A 147 16.39 53.77 31.46
C ASN A 147 15.04 53.17 31.02
N TRP A 148 13.95 53.94 30.85
CA TRP A 148 12.62 53.37 30.66
C TRP A 148 12.47 52.63 29.32
N GLY A 149 13.09 53.12 28.25
CA GLY A 149 13.17 52.40 26.97
C GLY A 149 13.98 51.09 27.06
N LEU A 150 15.10 51.10 27.80
CA LEU A 150 15.89 49.90 28.08
C LEU A 150 15.13 48.91 28.97
N ARG A 151 14.33 49.38 29.93
CA ARG A 151 13.50 48.55 30.81
C ARG A 151 12.34 47.92 30.04
N ILE A 152 11.67 48.65 29.15
CA ILE A 152 10.62 48.10 28.28
C ILE A 152 11.22 47.08 27.31
N GLY A 153 12.37 47.38 26.70
CA GLY A 153 13.10 46.43 25.88
C GLY A 153 13.48 45.17 26.66
N ALA A 154 14.00 45.32 27.89
CA ALA A 154 14.33 44.20 28.76
C ALA A 154 13.10 43.39 29.18
N TYR A 155 11.97 44.02 29.50
CA TYR A 155 10.73 43.32 29.83
C TYR A 155 10.13 42.60 28.63
N LEU A 156 10.21 43.17 27.42
CA LEU A 156 9.77 42.50 26.19
C LEU A 156 10.66 41.30 25.87
N VAL A 157 11.98 41.42 26.02
CA VAL A 157 12.91 40.29 25.84
C VAL A 157 12.65 39.22 26.90
N LEU A 158 12.44 39.59 28.16
CA LEU A 158 12.11 38.66 29.23
C LEU A 158 10.77 37.95 28.97
N LEU A 159 9.74 38.68 28.54
CA LEU A 159 8.44 38.12 28.16
C LEU A 159 8.60 37.13 26.99
N LEU A 160 9.36 37.49 25.96
CA LEU A 160 9.63 36.60 24.81
C LEU A 160 10.38 35.34 25.25
N LEU A 161 11.37 35.46 26.15
CA LEU A 161 12.09 34.32 26.71
C LEU A 161 11.17 33.42 27.56
N VAL A 162 10.27 34.00 28.36
CA VAL A 162 9.28 33.25 29.15
C VAL A 162 8.28 32.54 28.24
N LEU A 163 7.77 33.21 27.20
CA LEU A 163 6.85 32.62 26.24
C LEU A 163 7.52 31.52 25.41
N ALA A 164 8.77 31.73 24.97
CA ALA A 164 9.57 30.72 24.29
C ALA A 164 9.85 29.51 25.20
N GLY A 165 10.20 29.74 26.47
CA GLY A 165 10.39 28.70 27.47
C GLY A 165 9.12 27.91 27.76
N TYR A 166 7.97 28.59 27.87
CA TYR A 166 6.67 27.95 28.06
C TYR A 166 6.25 27.13 26.83
N ALA A 167 6.42 27.69 25.63
CA ALA A 167 6.17 26.99 24.37
C ALA A 167 7.05 25.72 24.25
N GLY A 168 8.35 25.83 24.57
CA GLY A 168 9.26 24.69 24.62
C GLY A 168 8.87 23.65 25.68
N TRP A 169 8.41 24.07 26.86
CA TRP A 169 7.90 23.15 27.89
C TRP A 169 6.62 22.41 27.47
N LEU A 170 5.72 23.10 26.77
CA LEU A 170 4.46 22.53 26.28
C LEU A 170 4.74 21.49 25.18
N GLU A 171 5.67 21.79 24.28
CA GLU A 171 6.19 20.86 23.27
C GLU A 171 6.89 19.65 23.94
N TYR A 172 7.80 19.89 24.89
CA TYR A 172 8.47 18.83 25.65
C TYR A 172 7.48 17.89 26.34
N ARG A 173 6.47 18.43 27.02
CA ARG A 173 5.43 17.64 27.70
C ARG A 173 4.55 16.84 26.74
N PHE A 174 4.26 17.41 25.56
CA PHE A 174 3.50 16.72 24.53
C PHE A 174 4.30 15.53 23.96
N GLN A 175 5.56 15.77 23.61
CA GLN A 175 6.44 14.75 23.04
C GLN A 175 6.77 13.62 24.02
N THR A 176 7.02 13.93 25.29
CA THR A 176 7.24 12.92 26.34
C THR A 176 6.02 12.03 26.58
N ARG A 177 4.80 12.60 26.53
CA ARG A 177 3.56 11.81 26.60
C ARG A 177 3.37 10.90 25.39
N LEU A 178 3.65 11.39 24.20
CA LEU A 178 3.61 10.60 22.96
C LEU A 178 4.57 9.41 23.02
N ALA A 179 5.81 9.67 23.45
CA ALA A 179 6.80 8.62 23.63
C ALA A 179 6.36 7.58 24.67
N ALA A 180 5.81 8.01 25.81
CA ALA A 180 5.34 7.09 26.85
C ALA A 180 4.16 6.20 26.38
N VAL A 181 3.20 6.77 25.64
CA VAL A 181 2.09 6.00 25.04
C VAL A 181 2.63 4.97 24.05
N PHE A 182 3.57 5.37 23.20
CA PHE A 182 4.20 4.45 22.25
C PHE A 182 5.00 3.35 22.96
N GLU A 183 5.75 3.66 24.01
CA GLU A 183 6.51 2.67 24.79
C GLU A 183 5.58 1.64 25.44
N GLN A 184 4.43 2.09 25.96
CA GLN A 184 3.41 1.19 26.50
C GLN A 184 2.81 0.30 25.40
N ASP A 185 2.42 0.87 24.25
CA ASP A 185 1.94 0.10 23.09
C ASP A 185 2.99 -0.94 22.66
N ALA A 186 4.26 -0.54 22.52
CA ALA A 186 5.36 -1.42 22.12
C ALA A 186 5.58 -2.59 23.11
N LEU A 187 5.46 -2.34 24.41
CA LEU A 187 5.51 -3.39 25.44
C LEU A 187 4.33 -4.35 25.35
N THR A 188 3.13 -3.87 25.03
CA THR A 188 1.94 -4.74 24.87
C THR A 188 2.03 -5.62 23.63
N ILE A 189 2.59 -5.10 22.53
CA ILE A 189 2.86 -5.86 21.30
C ILE A 189 3.86 -7.00 21.57
N GLY A 190 4.77 -6.81 22.52
CA GLY A 190 5.55 -7.90 23.10
C GLY A 190 6.70 -8.39 22.21
N LEU A 191 7.27 -7.53 21.37
CA LEU A 191 8.47 -7.80 20.54
C LEU A 191 9.77 -7.85 21.37
N ASP A 192 9.70 -7.63 22.68
CA ASP A 192 10.80 -7.83 23.63
C ASP A 192 11.14 -9.31 23.84
N ARG A 193 10.21 -10.21 23.52
CA ARG A 193 10.29 -11.67 23.75
C ARG A 193 10.66 -12.44 22.48
N PRO A 194 11.05 -13.73 22.58
CA PRO A 194 11.19 -14.60 21.41
C PRO A 194 9.86 -14.71 20.66
N GLN A 195 9.89 -14.57 19.33
CA GLN A 195 8.71 -14.61 18.47
C GLN A 195 8.66 -15.91 17.70
N ARG A 196 7.45 -16.48 17.53
CA ARG A 196 7.19 -17.50 16.51
C ARG A 196 7.00 -16.80 15.16
N ALA A 197 7.45 -17.42 14.06
CA ALA A 197 7.37 -16.85 12.71
C ALA A 197 5.96 -16.32 12.37
N ALA A 198 4.93 -17.10 12.65
CA ALA A 198 3.54 -16.74 12.37
C ALA A 198 3.01 -15.52 13.16
N GLU A 199 3.59 -15.21 14.33
CA GLU A 199 3.18 -14.06 15.15
C GLU A 199 4.03 -12.81 14.89
N LEU A 200 5.16 -12.96 14.21
CA LEU A 200 6.10 -11.86 14.01
C LEU A 200 5.52 -10.77 13.10
N VAL A 201 4.96 -11.16 11.94
CA VAL A 201 4.44 -10.18 10.97
C VAL A 201 3.29 -9.35 11.56
N PRO A 202 2.24 -9.93 12.16
CA PRO A 202 1.17 -9.15 12.77
C PRO A 202 1.65 -8.17 13.84
N ARG A 203 2.64 -8.57 14.67
CA ARG A 203 3.19 -7.69 15.70
C ARG A 203 4.03 -6.55 15.12
N LEU A 204 4.78 -6.80 14.05
CA LEU A 204 5.49 -5.75 13.32
C LEU A 204 4.52 -4.79 12.62
N ASP A 205 3.39 -5.30 12.13
CA ASP A 205 2.29 -4.50 11.60
C ASP A 205 1.69 -3.58 12.65
N ASP A 206 1.38 -4.12 13.83
CA ASP A 206 0.87 -3.37 14.97
C ASP A 206 1.85 -2.29 15.42
N LEU A 207 3.16 -2.60 15.46
CA LEU A 207 4.20 -1.63 15.81
C LEU A 207 4.31 -0.52 14.77
N ARG A 208 4.26 -0.87 13.48
CA ARG A 208 4.24 0.10 12.38
C ARG A 208 2.98 0.97 12.41
N ALA A 209 1.83 0.40 12.77
CA ALA A 209 0.59 1.14 12.98
C ALA A 209 0.70 2.09 14.18
N ALA A 210 1.35 1.67 15.28
CA ALA A 210 1.64 2.54 16.42
C ALA A 210 2.54 3.72 16.02
N VAL A 211 3.58 3.49 15.22
CA VAL A 211 4.41 4.58 14.65
C VAL A 211 3.54 5.54 13.83
N ARG A 212 2.68 5.04 12.94
CA ARG A 212 1.77 5.89 12.14
C ARG A 212 0.83 6.71 13.02
N ARG A 213 0.32 6.16 14.13
CA ARG A 213 -0.49 6.90 15.11
C ARG A 213 0.30 8.03 15.76
N VAL A 214 1.56 7.79 16.15
CA VAL A 214 2.46 8.82 16.69
C VAL A 214 2.72 9.92 15.66
N THR A 215 3.06 9.55 14.42
CA THR A 215 3.25 10.49 13.31
C THR A 215 2.00 11.35 13.05
N ALA A 216 0.81 10.75 13.04
CA ALA A 216 -0.44 11.47 12.85
C ALA A 216 -0.78 12.38 14.04
N ALA A 217 -0.47 11.96 15.26
CA ALA A 217 -0.65 12.79 16.46
C ALA A 217 0.32 13.98 16.48
N GLU A 218 1.53 13.82 15.95
CA GLU A 218 2.52 14.88 15.84
C GLU A 218 2.07 16.02 14.90
N GLN A 219 1.26 15.73 13.88
CA GLN A 219 0.64 16.78 13.05
C GLN A 219 -0.28 17.72 13.85
N ARG A 220 -0.71 17.30 15.04
CA ARG A 220 -1.52 18.08 15.98
C ARG A 220 -0.67 18.77 17.07
N ALA A 221 0.67 18.75 16.93
CA ALA A 221 1.57 19.37 17.91
C ALA A 221 1.29 20.88 18.07
N PRO A 222 1.38 21.42 19.30
CA PRO A 222 1.03 22.82 19.60
C PRO A 222 1.78 23.84 18.74
N LEU A 223 3.03 23.55 18.37
CA LEU A 223 3.88 24.45 17.61
C LEU A 223 4.12 24.01 16.16
N ARG A 224 3.42 22.97 15.66
CA ARG A 224 3.55 22.45 14.27
C ARG A 224 5.01 22.38 13.76
N ARG A 225 5.95 21.94 14.61
CA ARG A 225 7.40 21.88 14.33
C ARG A 225 8.14 23.21 14.07
N ILE A 226 7.58 24.35 14.45
CA ILE A 226 8.31 25.64 14.43
C ILE A 226 9.54 25.58 15.35
N VAL A 227 9.46 24.79 16.42
CA VAL A 227 10.58 24.46 17.31
C VAL A 227 10.75 22.93 17.31
N THR A 228 11.83 22.42 16.75
CA THR A 228 12.20 21.00 16.85
C THR A 228 13.14 20.82 18.03
N LEU A 229 12.79 19.92 18.95
CA LEU A 229 13.64 19.52 20.07
C LEU A 229 14.27 18.16 19.72
N PRO A 230 15.45 18.11 19.09
CA PRO A 230 16.01 16.89 18.50
C PRO A 230 16.25 15.74 19.50
N LEU A 231 16.38 16.05 20.79
CA LEU A 231 16.60 15.05 21.85
C LEU A 231 15.30 14.44 22.41
N VAL A 232 14.13 14.99 22.07
CA VAL A 232 12.83 14.62 22.65
C VAL A 232 11.79 14.36 21.56
N ASP A 233 12.19 14.18 20.31
CA ASP A 233 11.26 13.88 19.21
C ASP A 233 10.64 12.47 19.37
N GLY A 234 9.34 12.44 19.68
CA GLY A 234 8.58 11.20 19.89
C GLY A 234 8.43 10.38 18.61
N GLU A 235 8.31 11.01 17.45
CA GLU A 235 8.25 10.31 16.16
C GLU A 235 9.60 9.67 15.83
N ALA A 236 10.70 10.42 15.98
CA ALA A 236 12.03 9.89 15.73
C ALA A 236 12.31 8.68 16.64
N ARG A 237 11.92 8.77 17.92
CA ARG A 237 12.03 7.65 18.88
C ARG A 237 11.19 6.45 18.48
N ALA A 238 9.93 6.66 18.06
CA ALA A 238 9.03 5.60 17.62
C ALA A 238 9.56 4.88 16.35
N ARG A 239 10.02 5.66 15.36
CA ARG A 239 10.66 5.13 14.14
C ARG A 239 11.95 4.36 14.46
N ALA A 240 12.77 4.88 15.37
CA ALA A 240 14.00 4.21 15.80
C ALA A 240 13.72 2.88 16.52
N ALA A 241 12.70 2.83 17.37
CA ALA A 241 12.27 1.62 18.05
C ALA A 241 11.74 0.57 17.06
N TYR A 242 10.90 0.98 16.10
CA TYR A 242 10.45 0.10 15.01
C TYR A 242 11.62 -0.42 14.17
N ALA A 243 12.55 0.45 13.77
CA ALA A 243 13.73 0.03 13.01
C ALA A 243 14.63 -0.92 13.82
N ALA A 244 14.76 -0.72 15.13
CA ALA A 244 15.50 -1.62 16.02
C ALA A 244 14.82 -2.98 16.15
N ALA A 245 13.48 -3.02 16.28
CA ALA A 245 12.72 -4.27 16.30
C ALA A 245 12.88 -5.04 14.97
N VAL A 246 12.79 -4.34 13.84
CA VAL A 246 13.02 -4.92 12.51
C VAL A 246 14.42 -5.52 12.42
N ARG A 247 15.47 -4.76 12.75
CA ARG A 247 16.86 -5.26 12.71
C ARG A 247 17.11 -6.46 13.64
N ARG A 248 16.39 -6.54 14.75
CA ARG A 248 16.53 -7.64 15.72
C ARG A 248 15.84 -8.92 15.28
N HIS A 249 14.65 -8.84 14.69
CA HIS A 249 13.78 -10.01 14.48
C HIS A 249 13.65 -10.44 13.02
N VAL A 250 13.75 -9.51 12.06
CA VAL A 250 13.52 -9.83 10.64
C VAL A 250 14.65 -10.69 10.07
N PRO A 251 15.95 -10.37 10.25
CA PRO A 251 17.01 -11.19 9.67
C PRO A 251 17.02 -12.65 10.15
N PRO A 252 16.92 -12.95 11.47
CA PRO A 252 16.84 -14.33 11.93
C PRO A 252 15.60 -15.07 11.42
N ALA A 253 14.45 -14.39 11.30
CA ALA A 253 13.24 -15.00 10.76
C ALA A 253 13.39 -15.38 9.28
N ILE A 254 14.00 -14.51 8.48
CA ILE A 254 14.31 -14.80 7.07
C ILE A 254 15.31 -15.97 6.99
N ALA A 255 16.37 -15.97 7.79
CA ALA A 255 17.34 -17.06 7.83
C ALA A 255 16.69 -18.42 8.14
N THR A 256 15.83 -18.47 9.17
CA THR A 256 15.07 -19.69 9.49
C THR A 256 14.13 -20.09 8.36
N GLY A 257 13.46 -19.14 7.71
CA GLY A 257 12.62 -19.41 6.55
C GLY A 257 13.41 -19.99 5.36
N ILE A 258 14.61 -19.45 5.09
CA ILE A 258 15.51 -19.97 4.06
C ILE A 258 15.93 -21.40 4.39
N GLU A 259 16.39 -21.66 5.62
CA GLU A 259 16.78 -23.01 6.04
C GLU A 259 15.63 -24.01 5.96
N ASP A 260 14.42 -23.56 6.27
CA ASP A 260 13.20 -24.36 6.16
C ASP A 260 12.91 -24.77 4.72
N VAL A 261 13.11 -23.86 3.77
CA VAL A 261 13.01 -24.11 2.32
C VAL A 261 14.08 -25.07 1.85
N LEU A 262 15.35 -24.84 2.22
CA LEU A 262 16.44 -25.74 1.86
C LEU A 262 16.25 -27.18 2.40
N ALA A 263 15.55 -27.31 3.53
CA ALA A 263 15.21 -28.59 4.14
C ALA A 263 13.98 -29.28 3.52
N ARG A 264 13.09 -28.56 2.84
CA ARG A 264 11.80 -29.08 2.32
C ARG A 264 11.70 -29.13 0.81
N GLU A 265 12.41 -28.26 0.10
CA GLU A 265 12.37 -28.17 -1.35
C GLU A 265 13.45 -29.01 -2.01
N GLY A 266 13.10 -29.73 -3.07
CA GLY A 266 14.04 -30.51 -3.88
C GLY A 266 14.39 -29.84 -5.20
N GLU A 267 13.61 -28.87 -5.64
CA GLU A 267 13.80 -28.23 -6.93
C GLU A 267 15.05 -27.35 -6.92
N GLY A 268 15.97 -27.61 -7.86
CA GLY A 268 17.26 -26.92 -7.91
C GLY A 268 17.12 -25.40 -8.01
N LEU A 269 16.13 -24.90 -8.76
CA LEU A 269 15.93 -23.46 -8.94
C LEU A 269 15.50 -22.77 -7.65
N VAL A 270 14.57 -23.37 -6.89
CA VAL A 270 14.13 -22.89 -5.58
C VAL A 270 15.27 -22.92 -4.57
N LEU A 271 16.11 -23.96 -4.62
CA LEU A 271 17.31 -24.05 -3.78
C LEU A 271 18.36 -22.99 -4.13
N TYR A 272 18.60 -22.74 -5.43
CA TYR A 272 19.48 -21.67 -5.88
C TYR A 272 19.00 -20.30 -5.38
N ASP A 273 17.70 -20.05 -5.50
CA ASP A 273 17.05 -18.84 -5.04
C ASP A 273 17.22 -18.63 -3.52
N ALA A 274 16.92 -19.65 -2.73
CA ALA A 274 17.08 -19.61 -1.28
C ALA A 274 18.55 -19.39 -0.86
N LEU A 275 19.51 -20.01 -1.53
CA LEU A 275 20.95 -19.77 -1.31
C LEU A 275 21.38 -18.36 -1.73
N ARG A 276 20.80 -17.81 -2.80
CA ARG A 276 21.04 -16.42 -3.22
C ARG A 276 20.46 -15.42 -2.23
N ALA A 277 19.28 -15.69 -1.68
CA ALA A 277 18.69 -14.89 -0.60
C ALA A 277 19.54 -14.97 0.67
N TRP A 278 20.06 -16.16 1.00
CA TRP A 278 21.00 -16.35 2.10
C TRP A 278 22.24 -15.48 1.94
N SER A 279 22.85 -15.48 0.75
CA SER A 279 24.07 -14.71 0.49
C SER A 279 23.87 -13.20 0.55
N VAL A 280 22.69 -12.68 0.19
CA VAL A 280 22.32 -11.28 0.45
C VAL A 280 22.20 -11.01 1.95
N LEU A 281 21.54 -11.91 2.67
CA LEU A 281 21.23 -11.75 4.09
C LEU A 281 22.49 -11.76 4.96
N THR A 282 23.43 -12.68 4.70
CA THR A 282 24.68 -12.84 5.45
C THR A 282 25.78 -11.89 5.01
N GLY A 283 25.67 -11.30 3.81
CA GLY A 283 26.65 -10.35 3.27
C GLY A 283 27.75 -10.99 2.43
N ASP A 284 27.58 -12.24 2.01
CA ASP A 284 28.44 -12.89 1.03
C ASP A 284 28.31 -12.24 -0.37
N GLU A 285 27.17 -11.59 -0.63
CA GLU A 285 26.90 -10.82 -1.85
C GLU A 285 26.46 -9.39 -1.53
N ALA A 286 26.43 -8.55 -2.58
CA ALA A 286 25.95 -7.18 -2.49
C ALA A 286 24.53 -7.10 -1.89
N TRP A 287 24.36 -6.20 -0.93
CA TRP A 287 23.09 -5.98 -0.24
C TRP A 287 21.99 -5.56 -1.23
N SER A 288 20.92 -6.34 -1.30
CA SER A 288 19.77 -6.10 -2.18
C SER A 288 18.45 -6.39 -1.45
N PRO A 289 17.81 -5.36 -0.86
CA PRO A 289 16.48 -5.51 -0.26
C PRO A 289 15.42 -5.97 -1.27
N ALA A 290 15.56 -5.58 -2.54
CA ALA A 290 14.65 -5.97 -3.60
C ALA A 290 14.68 -7.48 -3.87
N TYR A 291 15.87 -8.10 -3.79
CA TYR A 291 16.00 -9.55 -3.94
C TYR A 291 15.30 -10.28 -2.78
N LEU A 292 15.55 -9.85 -1.54
CA LEU A 292 14.90 -10.42 -0.36
C LEU A 292 13.37 -10.21 -0.39
N ALA A 293 12.90 -9.07 -0.89
CA ALA A 293 11.48 -8.80 -1.07
C ALA A 293 10.85 -9.78 -2.07
N GLY A 294 11.49 -9.98 -3.23
CA GLY A 294 11.02 -10.94 -4.24
C GLY A 294 11.00 -12.37 -3.70
N TRP A 295 12.04 -12.80 -3.00
CA TRP A 295 12.06 -14.13 -2.37
C TRP A 295 10.92 -14.30 -1.34
N LEU A 296 10.64 -13.28 -0.53
CA LEU A 296 9.53 -13.29 0.43
C LEU A 296 8.14 -13.23 -0.24
N GLU A 297 8.03 -12.61 -1.42
CA GLU A 297 6.79 -12.62 -2.21
C GLU A 297 6.49 -14.02 -2.74
N ASP A 298 7.52 -14.73 -3.23
CA ASP A 298 7.38 -16.06 -3.83
C ASP A 298 7.17 -17.14 -2.75
N ILE A 299 7.93 -17.08 -1.65
CA ILE A 299 8.04 -18.17 -0.67
C ILE A 299 7.43 -17.82 0.69
N GLY A 300 7.24 -16.53 1.00
CA GLY A 300 6.86 -16.06 2.34
C GLY A 300 5.58 -16.70 2.87
N GLN A 301 4.59 -16.99 2.03
CA GLN A 301 3.38 -17.70 2.45
C GLN A 301 3.67 -19.13 2.92
N ALA A 302 4.51 -19.88 2.18
CA ALA A 302 4.84 -21.27 2.49
C ALA A 302 5.62 -21.41 3.81
N VAL A 303 6.43 -20.41 4.16
CA VAL A 303 7.23 -20.40 5.40
C VAL A 303 6.60 -19.61 6.56
N GLY A 304 5.37 -19.12 6.39
CA GLY A 304 4.65 -18.36 7.43
C GLY A 304 5.22 -16.97 7.69
N LEU A 305 5.86 -16.36 6.70
CA LEU A 305 6.43 -15.00 6.68
C LEU A 305 5.70 -14.07 5.70
N ALA A 306 4.48 -14.40 5.27
CA ALA A 306 3.68 -13.57 4.38
C ALA A 306 3.52 -12.14 4.93
N GLY A 307 3.87 -11.13 4.14
CA GLY A 307 3.78 -9.70 4.52
C GLY A 307 5.08 -9.11 5.08
N LEU A 308 6.07 -9.96 5.41
CA LEU A 308 7.36 -9.54 5.96
C LEU A 308 8.16 -8.62 5.02
N GLN A 309 7.95 -8.74 3.69
CA GLN A 309 8.61 -7.91 2.69
C GLN A 309 8.38 -6.41 2.92
N SER A 310 7.22 -6.04 3.48
CA SER A 310 6.87 -4.65 3.80
C SER A 310 7.64 -4.05 4.98
N HIS A 311 8.41 -4.89 5.70
CA HIS A 311 9.25 -4.52 6.83
C HIS A 311 10.75 -4.51 6.51
N LEU A 312 11.17 -4.73 5.26
CA LEU A 312 12.58 -4.74 4.88
C LEU A 312 13.23 -3.34 4.86
N GLY A 313 12.44 -2.28 4.66
CA GLY A 313 12.95 -0.91 4.48
C GLY A 313 13.91 -0.40 5.57
N PRO A 314 13.69 -0.66 6.88
CA PRO A 314 14.61 -0.26 7.95
C PRO A 314 15.94 -1.03 8.04
N LEU A 315 16.13 -2.09 7.23
CA LEU A 315 17.38 -2.85 7.19
C LEU A 315 18.43 -2.08 6.37
N GLN A 316 19.57 -1.77 7.00
CA GLN A 316 20.63 -0.92 6.42
C GLN A 316 21.83 -1.72 5.88
N GLY A 317 21.78 -3.05 5.92
CA GLY A 317 22.86 -3.92 5.47
C GLY A 317 22.68 -5.37 5.90
N PRO A 318 23.63 -6.25 5.54
CA PRO A 318 23.58 -7.67 5.87
C PRO A 318 23.78 -7.94 7.37
N SER A 319 23.34 -9.11 7.81
CA SER A 319 23.48 -9.63 9.18
C SER A 319 24.55 -10.72 9.22
N ILE A 320 25.79 -10.31 9.45
CA ILE A 320 26.98 -11.18 9.42
C ILE A 320 27.05 -12.20 10.57
N ASP A 321 26.25 -12.02 11.64
CA ASP A 321 26.25 -12.91 12.81
C ASP A 321 25.45 -14.20 12.61
N ILE A 322 24.71 -14.30 11.50
CA ILE A 322 23.86 -15.47 11.20
C ILE A 322 24.73 -16.58 10.62
N THR A 323 24.70 -17.75 11.25
CA THR A 323 25.38 -18.96 10.80
C THR A 323 24.37 -20.07 10.49
N PRO A 324 24.69 -20.96 9.53
CA PRO A 324 23.78 -22.04 9.15
C PRO A 324 23.65 -23.08 10.26
N ALA A 325 22.42 -23.50 10.57
CA ALA A 325 22.13 -24.50 11.60
C ALA A 325 22.58 -25.92 11.19
N ASP A 326 22.44 -26.28 9.91
CA ASP A 326 22.89 -27.57 9.36
C ASP A 326 23.68 -27.35 8.05
N THR A 327 25.00 -27.41 8.15
CA THR A 327 25.90 -27.23 7.00
C THR A 327 25.74 -28.35 5.95
N THR A 328 25.28 -29.54 6.35
CA THR A 328 25.10 -30.65 5.39
C THR A 328 23.93 -30.38 4.44
N VAL A 329 22.85 -29.77 4.95
CA VAL A 329 21.70 -29.36 4.13
C VAL A 329 22.11 -28.25 3.16
N MET A 330 22.92 -27.28 3.63
CA MET A 330 23.46 -26.22 2.78
C MET A 330 24.32 -26.78 1.64
N ASP A 331 25.24 -27.69 1.95
CA ASP A 331 26.12 -28.29 0.93
C ASP A 331 25.33 -29.13 -0.08
N GLN A 332 24.33 -29.88 0.35
CA GLN A 332 23.42 -30.59 -0.57
C GLN A 332 22.64 -29.62 -1.45
N ALA A 333 22.10 -28.54 -0.89
CA ALA A 333 21.39 -27.53 -1.66
C ALA A 333 22.28 -26.91 -2.74
N ARG A 334 23.56 -26.66 -2.44
CA ARG A 334 24.53 -26.15 -3.42
C ARG A 334 24.75 -27.12 -4.58
N VAL A 335 24.83 -28.42 -4.30
CA VAL A 335 24.95 -29.46 -5.34
C VAL A 335 23.75 -29.44 -6.27
N PHE A 336 22.53 -29.39 -5.76
CA PHE A 336 21.33 -29.34 -6.59
C PHE A 336 21.15 -28.00 -7.32
N ALA A 337 21.50 -26.89 -6.67
CA ALA A 337 21.53 -25.59 -7.30
C ALA A 337 22.54 -25.52 -8.47
N ALA A 338 23.59 -26.34 -8.46
CA ALA A 338 24.54 -26.43 -9.56
C ALA A 338 24.00 -27.13 -10.81
N GLU A 339 22.97 -27.96 -10.67
CA GLU A 339 22.30 -28.62 -11.81
C GLU A 339 21.41 -27.65 -12.59
N VAL A 340 21.12 -26.47 -12.03
CA VAL A 340 20.24 -25.47 -12.63
C VAL A 340 20.93 -24.80 -13.82
N PRO A 341 20.32 -24.86 -15.03
CA PRO A 341 20.92 -24.27 -16.22
C PRO A 341 20.94 -22.74 -16.14
N GLU A 342 21.94 -22.12 -16.77
CA GLU A 342 22.13 -20.66 -16.76
C GLU A 342 20.86 -19.86 -17.10
N PRO A 343 20.05 -20.21 -18.12
CA PRO A 343 18.81 -19.49 -18.41
C PRO A 343 17.80 -19.50 -17.26
N ALA A 344 17.70 -20.58 -16.49
CA ALA A 344 16.77 -20.63 -15.36
C ALA A 344 17.24 -19.73 -14.21
N ARG A 345 18.55 -19.68 -13.93
CA ARG A 345 19.13 -18.78 -12.93
C ARG A 345 19.01 -17.31 -13.35
N ALA A 346 19.30 -17.01 -14.62
CA ALA A 346 19.17 -15.67 -15.17
C ALA A 346 17.70 -15.18 -15.20
N TRP A 347 16.73 -16.09 -15.35
CA TRP A 347 15.31 -15.75 -15.20
C TRP A 347 14.99 -15.18 -13.81
N LEU A 348 15.49 -15.79 -12.73
CA LEU A 348 15.31 -15.25 -11.37
C LEU A 348 15.94 -13.86 -11.21
N GLU A 349 17.14 -13.67 -11.75
CA GLU A 349 17.82 -12.36 -11.71
C GLU A 349 17.04 -11.30 -12.51
N LEU A 350 16.40 -11.68 -13.63
CA LEU A 350 15.55 -10.79 -14.42
C LEU A 350 14.30 -10.36 -13.63
N LEU A 351 13.60 -11.31 -13.00
CA LEU A 351 12.40 -11.03 -12.19
C LEU A 351 12.70 -10.08 -11.01
N ARG A 352 13.93 -10.11 -10.49
CA ARG A 352 14.35 -9.35 -9.31
C ARG A 352 15.20 -8.13 -9.62
N ALA A 353 15.49 -7.89 -10.89
CA ALA A 353 16.22 -6.71 -11.32
C ALA A 353 15.44 -5.45 -10.95
N GLU A 354 16.12 -4.49 -10.29
CA GLU A 354 15.49 -3.24 -9.82
C GLU A 354 14.83 -2.48 -10.97
N ARG A 355 15.46 -2.43 -12.15
CA ARG A 355 14.88 -1.83 -13.36
C ARG A 355 13.57 -2.48 -13.77
N MET A 356 13.50 -3.81 -13.74
CA MET A 356 12.28 -4.55 -14.12
C MET A 356 11.17 -4.36 -13.09
N ARG A 357 11.52 -4.32 -11.79
CA ARG A 357 10.55 -4.08 -10.71
C ARG A 357 10.10 -2.61 -10.62
N ALA A 358 10.89 -1.68 -11.14
CA ALA A 358 10.57 -0.25 -11.20
C ALA A 358 9.69 0.11 -12.41
N LEU A 359 9.40 -0.84 -13.30
CA LEU A 359 8.52 -0.61 -14.44
C LEU A 359 7.13 -0.16 -13.96
N PRO A 360 6.50 0.84 -14.62
CA PRO A 360 5.13 1.22 -14.32
C PRO A 360 4.20 0.02 -14.41
N ALA A 361 3.36 -0.15 -13.39
CA ALA A 361 2.34 -1.19 -13.38
C ALA A 361 1.20 -0.83 -14.35
N TRP A 362 0.62 -1.82 -15.00
CA TRP A 362 -0.54 -1.63 -15.88
C TRP A 362 -1.82 -1.68 -15.05
N VAL A 363 -2.59 -0.59 -15.03
CA VAL A 363 -3.79 -0.48 -14.18
C VAL A 363 -5.04 -0.66 -15.05
N PRO A 364 -5.81 -1.75 -14.89
CA PRO A 364 -6.90 -2.08 -15.83
C PRO A 364 -7.96 -0.98 -15.97
N THR A 365 -8.27 -0.28 -14.88
CA THR A 365 -9.29 0.79 -14.87
C THR A 365 -8.80 2.13 -15.42
N GLU A 366 -7.49 2.36 -15.47
CA GLU A 366 -6.90 3.55 -16.10
C GLU A 366 -6.80 3.37 -17.61
N GLU A 367 -6.41 2.17 -18.03
CA GLU A 367 -6.19 1.81 -19.43
C GLU A 367 -7.51 1.50 -20.16
N VAL A 368 -8.50 0.92 -19.47
CA VAL A 368 -9.84 0.65 -20.00
C VAL A 368 -10.91 1.29 -19.11
N PRO A 369 -11.30 2.55 -19.39
CA PRO A 369 -12.31 3.24 -18.61
C PRO A 369 -13.66 2.49 -18.56
N GLY A 370 -14.24 2.38 -17.36
CA GLY A 370 -15.53 1.71 -17.15
C GLY A 370 -15.47 0.17 -17.08
N ILE A 371 -14.29 -0.45 -17.18
CA ILE A 371 -14.18 -1.91 -17.10
C ILE A 371 -14.63 -2.46 -15.74
N GLY A 372 -14.37 -1.74 -14.65
CA GLY A 372 -14.78 -2.12 -13.29
C GLY A 372 -16.28 -1.99 -13.01
N ASP A 373 -17.03 -1.31 -13.90
CA ASP A 373 -18.49 -1.30 -13.83
C ASP A 373 -19.09 -2.56 -14.43
N VAL A 374 -18.34 -3.28 -15.27
CA VAL A 374 -18.81 -4.43 -16.06
C VAL A 374 -18.24 -5.76 -15.54
N LEU A 375 -16.95 -5.78 -15.23
CA LEU A 375 -16.21 -6.99 -14.87
C LEU A 375 -15.69 -6.93 -13.43
N LEU A 376 -15.50 -8.11 -12.84
CA LEU A 376 -14.75 -8.32 -11.61
C LEU A 376 -13.88 -9.57 -11.75
N ARG A 377 -12.94 -9.76 -10.83
CA ARG A 377 -12.08 -10.96 -10.82
C ARG A 377 -12.72 -12.09 -10.00
N ARG A 378 -12.73 -13.31 -10.55
CA ARG A 378 -13.25 -14.54 -9.92
C ARG A 378 -12.48 -14.86 -8.64
N SER A 379 -11.19 -14.56 -8.63
CA SER A 379 -10.30 -14.65 -7.48
C SER A 379 -10.70 -13.75 -6.30
N GLY A 380 -11.59 -12.79 -6.50
CA GLY A 380 -11.97 -11.80 -5.49
C GLY A 380 -10.98 -10.65 -5.34
N VAL A 381 -9.88 -10.65 -6.10
CA VAL A 381 -8.94 -9.52 -6.17
C VAL A 381 -9.63 -8.34 -6.86
N ASP A 382 -9.38 -7.12 -6.38
CA ASP A 382 -9.94 -5.92 -7.01
C ASP A 382 -9.45 -5.81 -8.47
N ILE A 383 -10.35 -5.51 -9.40
CA ILE A 383 -10.02 -5.30 -10.82
C ILE A 383 -9.12 -4.07 -11.01
N ALA A 384 -9.14 -3.11 -10.08
CA ALA A 384 -8.24 -1.97 -10.11
C ALA A 384 -6.81 -2.30 -9.61
N THR A 385 -6.57 -3.55 -9.17
CA THR A 385 -5.23 -3.98 -8.71
C THR A 385 -4.23 -3.87 -9.86
N PRO A 386 -3.11 -3.12 -9.69
CA PRO A 386 -2.11 -2.97 -10.73
C PRO A 386 -1.48 -4.31 -11.13
N LEU A 387 -1.29 -4.52 -12.44
CA LEU A 387 -0.62 -5.68 -13.01
C LEU A 387 0.88 -5.40 -13.21
N PRO A 388 1.77 -6.40 -13.05
CA PRO A 388 3.21 -6.20 -13.19
C PRO A 388 3.60 -5.66 -14.58
N GLY A 389 4.34 -4.55 -14.60
CA GLY A 389 4.84 -3.94 -15.84
C GLY A 389 5.76 -4.85 -16.66
N LEU A 390 6.36 -5.88 -16.03
CA LEU A 390 7.20 -6.89 -16.68
C LEU A 390 6.49 -7.60 -17.85
N PHE A 391 5.20 -7.92 -17.71
CA PHE A 391 4.43 -8.68 -18.70
C PHE A 391 3.67 -7.78 -19.69
N THR A 392 4.15 -6.55 -19.88
CA THR A 392 3.57 -5.57 -20.81
C THR A 392 4.46 -5.36 -22.02
N ALA A 393 3.97 -4.64 -23.04
CA ALA A 393 4.79 -4.29 -24.21
C ALA A 393 6.02 -3.45 -23.82
N HIS A 394 5.89 -2.59 -22.81
CA HIS A 394 6.99 -1.82 -22.25
C HIS A 394 8.01 -2.73 -21.55
N GLY A 395 7.55 -3.67 -20.72
CA GLY A 395 8.42 -4.64 -20.06
C GLY A 395 9.20 -5.53 -21.03
N TRP A 396 8.55 -5.96 -22.13
CA TRP A 396 9.22 -6.68 -23.21
C TRP A 396 10.37 -5.89 -23.84
N THR A 397 10.15 -4.59 -24.10
CA THR A 397 11.14 -3.71 -24.70
C THR A 397 12.33 -3.47 -23.76
N GLU A 398 12.06 -3.16 -22.49
CA GLU A 398 13.12 -2.97 -21.48
C GLU A 398 13.94 -4.25 -21.26
N ALA A 399 13.27 -5.42 -21.24
CA ALA A 399 13.93 -6.71 -21.11
C ALA A 399 14.88 -6.99 -22.28
N ARG A 400 14.40 -6.78 -23.52
CA ARG A 400 15.17 -6.99 -24.75
C ARG A 400 16.39 -6.08 -24.83
N ASP A 401 16.20 -4.79 -24.54
CA ASP A 401 17.21 -3.78 -24.82
C ASP A 401 18.29 -3.72 -23.71
N PHE A 402 17.94 -4.06 -22.46
CA PHE A 402 18.86 -3.92 -21.33
C PHE A 402 18.85 -5.10 -20.35
N ALA A 403 17.69 -5.51 -19.84
CA ALA A 403 17.65 -6.30 -18.61
C ALA A 403 18.09 -7.76 -18.78
N VAL A 404 17.80 -8.40 -19.93
CA VAL A 404 18.18 -9.80 -20.17
C VAL A 404 19.69 -9.98 -20.21
N GLY A 405 20.41 -9.09 -20.92
CA GLY A 405 21.88 -9.15 -20.96
C GLY A 405 22.50 -9.01 -19.57
N GLY A 406 21.99 -8.06 -18.78
CA GLY A 406 22.40 -7.86 -17.39
C GLY A 406 22.11 -9.07 -16.50
N ALA A 407 20.91 -9.65 -16.60
CA ALA A 407 20.51 -10.81 -15.80
C ALA A 407 21.35 -12.06 -16.10
N VAL A 408 21.68 -12.32 -17.37
CA VAL A 408 22.57 -13.43 -17.75
C VAL A 408 23.97 -13.23 -17.19
N GLN A 409 24.51 -12.01 -17.29
CA GLN A 409 25.84 -11.72 -16.76
C GLN A 409 25.87 -11.84 -15.23
N GLN A 410 24.86 -11.31 -14.55
CA GLN A 410 24.68 -11.43 -13.10
C GLN A 410 24.64 -12.91 -12.67
N ALA A 411 23.86 -13.74 -13.37
CA ALA A 411 23.77 -15.17 -13.09
C ALA A 411 25.11 -15.90 -13.30
N ARG A 412 25.91 -15.53 -14.30
CA ARG A 412 27.26 -16.08 -14.50
C ARG A 412 28.19 -15.74 -13.35
N ASP A 413 28.21 -14.47 -12.98
CA ASP A 413 29.11 -13.96 -11.95
C ASP A 413 28.79 -14.54 -10.58
N LEU A 414 27.51 -14.74 -10.27
CA LEU A 414 27.02 -15.27 -9.00
C LEU A 414 27.12 -16.81 -8.89
N ALA A 415 27.09 -17.53 -10.02
CA ALA A 415 27.09 -18.99 -10.04
C ALA A 415 28.12 -19.62 -9.10
N PRO A 416 29.44 -19.34 -9.24
CA PRO A 416 30.46 -20.01 -8.43
C PRO A 416 30.39 -19.67 -6.94
N ARG A 417 29.88 -18.49 -6.58
CA ARG A 417 29.79 -18.06 -5.18
C ARG A 417 28.61 -18.70 -4.45
N ILE A 418 27.52 -18.95 -5.18
CA ILE A 418 26.32 -19.59 -4.61
C ILE A 418 26.48 -21.11 -4.56
N THR A 419 26.92 -21.73 -5.66
CA THR A 419 27.00 -23.20 -5.77
C THR A 419 28.33 -23.76 -5.27
N GLY A 420 29.33 -22.90 -5.04
CA GLY A 420 30.68 -23.31 -4.65
C GLY A 420 31.54 -23.85 -5.79
N GLN A 421 31.04 -23.86 -7.04
CA GLN A 421 31.78 -24.34 -8.21
C GLN A 421 31.43 -23.57 -9.49
N PRO A 422 32.39 -23.39 -10.42
CA PRO A 422 32.11 -22.75 -11.71
C PRO A 422 31.15 -23.62 -12.54
N LEU A 423 30.16 -22.98 -13.16
CA LEU A 423 29.18 -23.63 -14.02
C LEU A 423 29.40 -23.25 -15.50
N PRO A 424 29.07 -24.14 -16.45
CA PRO A 424 29.21 -23.84 -17.87
C PRO A 424 28.27 -22.70 -18.29
N ALA A 425 28.81 -21.76 -19.06
CA ALA A 425 28.05 -20.68 -19.66
C ALA A 425 27.39 -21.10 -20.98
N LEU A 426 26.22 -20.54 -21.29
CA LEU A 426 25.49 -20.83 -22.52
C LEU A 426 25.26 -19.55 -23.33
N ASN A 427 25.84 -19.48 -24.54
CA ASN A 427 25.74 -18.28 -25.37
C ASN A 427 24.31 -17.95 -25.81
N ARG A 428 23.43 -18.95 -25.90
CA ARG A 428 22.01 -18.78 -26.27
C ARG A 428 21.10 -18.39 -25.10
N SER A 429 21.64 -18.20 -23.89
CA SER A 429 20.83 -17.83 -22.73
C SER A 429 19.97 -16.58 -22.92
N PRO A 430 20.45 -15.48 -23.55
CA PRO A 430 19.60 -14.31 -23.82
C PRO A 430 18.37 -14.65 -24.65
N ASP A 431 18.54 -15.42 -25.73
CA ASP A 431 17.42 -15.83 -26.60
C ASP A 431 16.42 -16.70 -25.84
N LEU A 432 16.92 -17.67 -25.05
CA LEU A 432 16.09 -18.55 -24.22
C LEU A 432 15.31 -17.78 -23.15
N LEU A 433 15.91 -16.73 -22.58
CA LEU A 433 15.23 -15.83 -21.63
C LEU A 433 14.12 -15.05 -22.30
N MET A 434 14.35 -14.52 -23.51
CA MET A 434 13.32 -13.81 -24.25
C MET A 434 12.19 -14.74 -24.67
N ASP A 435 12.48 -15.97 -25.09
CA ASP A 435 11.48 -16.99 -25.40
C ASP A 435 10.67 -17.41 -24.15
N ARG A 436 11.32 -17.49 -22.98
CA ARG A 436 10.63 -17.70 -21.70
C ARG A 436 9.74 -16.52 -21.36
N LEU A 437 10.28 -15.28 -21.36
CA LEU A 437 9.50 -14.07 -21.09
C LEU A 437 8.27 -13.98 -21.99
N HIS A 438 8.43 -14.35 -23.26
CA HIS A 438 7.35 -14.40 -24.23
C HIS A 438 6.23 -15.35 -23.81
N SER A 439 6.61 -16.59 -23.48
CA SER A 439 5.67 -17.63 -23.06
C SER A 439 4.96 -17.27 -21.75
N GLU A 440 5.69 -16.73 -20.78
CA GLU A 440 5.18 -16.28 -19.47
C GLU A 440 4.24 -15.08 -19.62
N THR A 441 4.55 -14.13 -20.53
CA THR A 441 3.66 -13.00 -20.84
C THR A 441 2.34 -13.49 -21.43
N ILE A 442 2.38 -14.47 -22.34
CA ILE A 442 1.18 -15.06 -22.91
C ILE A 442 0.36 -15.78 -21.84
N ALA A 443 1.00 -16.59 -21.00
CA ALA A 443 0.35 -17.28 -19.89
C ALA A 443 -0.31 -16.29 -18.93
N PHE A 444 0.42 -15.25 -18.51
CA PHE A 444 -0.07 -14.18 -17.64
C PHE A 444 -1.36 -13.54 -18.16
N TRP A 445 -1.39 -13.10 -19.42
CA TRP A 445 -2.57 -12.48 -20.01
C TRP A 445 -3.74 -13.46 -20.19
N LYS A 446 -3.46 -14.73 -20.51
CA LYS A 446 -4.48 -15.78 -20.59
C LYS A 446 -5.13 -16.03 -19.23
N ASP A 447 -4.32 -16.17 -18.19
CA ASP A 447 -4.78 -16.44 -16.83
C ASP A 447 -5.55 -15.24 -16.28
N TRP A 448 -5.05 -14.02 -16.51
CA TRP A 448 -5.74 -12.81 -16.12
C TRP A 448 -7.10 -12.69 -16.83
N LEU A 449 -7.18 -12.94 -18.14
CA LEU A 449 -8.46 -12.98 -18.86
C LEU A 449 -9.39 -14.07 -18.31
N ALA A 450 -8.87 -15.26 -17.98
CA ALA A 450 -9.66 -16.36 -17.45
C ALA A 450 -10.20 -16.10 -16.02
N ASP A 451 -9.52 -15.25 -15.26
CA ASP A 451 -9.95 -14.76 -13.95
C ASP A 451 -11.05 -13.71 -14.05
N LEU A 452 -11.34 -13.15 -15.23
CA LEU A 452 -12.43 -12.18 -15.36
C LEU A 452 -13.80 -12.86 -15.39
N ARG A 453 -14.78 -12.21 -14.76
CA ARG A 453 -16.20 -12.54 -14.87
C ARG A 453 -17.05 -11.29 -14.88
N VAL A 454 -18.28 -11.44 -15.33
CA VAL A 454 -19.26 -10.35 -15.29
C VAL A 454 -19.70 -10.10 -13.86
N ARG A 455 -19.85 -8.82 -13.49
CA ARG A 455 -20.40 -8.46 -12.17
C ARG A 455 -21.80 -9.07 -11.98
N PRO A 456 -22.16 -9.48 -10.74
CA PRO A 456 -23.47 -10.02 -10.45
C PRO A 456 -24.63 -9.14 -10.97
N PHE A 457 -25.39 -9.69 -11.91
CA PHE A 457 -26.57 -9.17 -12.59
C PHE A 457 -27.87 -9.48 -11.84
N ALA A 458 -27.81 -10.12 -10.67
CA ALA A 458 -29.00 -10.45 -9.89
C ALA A 458 -29.72 -9.21 -9.36
N GLN A 459 -28.98 -8.12 -9.12
CA GLN A 459 -29.52 -6.82 -8.72
C GLN A 459 -29.85 -6.00 -9.96
N ARG A 460 -31.07 -5.46 -10.01
CA ARG A 460 -31.65 -4.81 -11.18
C ARG A 460 -30.84 -3.59 -11.63
N GLU A 461 -30.41 -2.76 -10.68
CA GLU A 461 -29.66 -1.53 -10.93
C GLU A 461 -28.32 -1.85 -11.60
N THR A 462 -27.60 -2.85 -11.08
CA THR A 462 -26.35 -3.35 -11.67
C THR A 462 -26.58 -3.94 -13.06
N ALA A 463 -27.66 -4.69 -13.25
CA ALA A 463 -27.99 -5.30 -14.52
C ALA A 463 -28.21 -4.27 -15.65
N ILE A 464 -28.87 -3.15 -15.36
CA ILE A 464 -29.10 -2.06 -16.32
C ILE A 464 -27.77 -1.37 -16.67
N VAL A 465 -26.93 -1.08 -15.67
CA VAL A 465 -25.63 -0.43 -15.89
C VAL A 465 -24.73 -1.30 -16.76
N VAL A 466 -24.57 -2.58 -16.40
CA VAL A 466 -23.66 -3.48 -17.11
C VAL A 466 -24.16 -3.78 -18.53
N SER A 467 -25.46 -4.05 -18.71
CA SER A 467 -26.02 -4.30 -20.04
C SER A 467 -26.02 -3.03 -20.92
N GLY A 468 -26.19 -1.86 -20.33
CA GLY A 468 -26.04 -0.57 -21.01
C GLY A 468 -24.60 -0.30 -21.47
N ALA A 469 -23.61 -0.60 -20.62
CA ALA A 469 -22.19 -0.46 -20.97
C ALA A 469 -21.78 -1.42 -22.09
N LEU A 470 -22.22 -2.70 -22.02
CA LEU A 470 -21.93 -3.71 -23.04
C LEU A 470 -22.69 -3.50 -24.37
N ALA A 471 -23.81 -2.77 -24.35
CA ALA A 471 -24.59 -2.46 -25.53
C ALA A 471 -23.96 -1.41 -26.45
N GLN A 472 -22.92 -0.71 -26.00
CA GLN A 472 -22.24 0.31 -26.79
C GLN A 472 -21.42 -0.31 -27.93
N PRO A 473 -21.28 0.37 -29.10
CA PRO A 473 -20.47 -0.12 -30.22
C PRO A 473 -19.01 -0.38 -29.84
N GLU A 474 -18.40 0.55 -29.10
CA GLU A 474 -17.05 0.42 -28.52
C GLU A 474 -17.15 0.22 -27.00
N ASN A 475 -17.71 -0.93 -26.61
CA ASN A 475 -17.85 -1.29 -25.21
C ASN A 475 -16.50 -1.59 -24.53
N PRO A 476 -16.44 -1.55 -23.18
CA PRO A 476 -15.21 -1.82 -22.42
C PRO A 476 -14.58 -3.19 -22.71
N LEU A 477 -15.37 -4.20 -23.08
CA LEU A 477 -14.84 -5.52 -23.43
C LEU A 477 -14.07 -5.48 -24.75
N THR A 478 -14.59 -4.80 -25.77
CA THR A 478 -13.88 -4.61 -27.06
C THR A 478 -12.55 -3.89 -26.86
N GLN A 479 -12.54 -2.81 -26.06
CA GLN A 479 -11.32 -2.06 -25.73
C GLN A 479 -10.33 -2.94 -24.99
N LEU A 480 -10.80 -3.71 -24.02
CA LEU A 480 -9.96 -4.62 -23.26
C LEU A 480 -9.26 -5.65 -24.15
N LEU A 481 -9.97 -6.29 -25.08
CA LEU A 481 -9.37 -7.30 -25.96
C LEU A 481 -8.29 -6.71 -26.88
N ARG A 482 -8.42 -5.43 -27.29
CA ARG A 482 -7.39 -4.71 -28.04
C ARG A 482 -6.18 -4.40 -27.17
N GLU A 483 -6.40 -3.93 -25.94
CA GLU A 483 -5.31 -3.66 -25.00
C GLU A 483 -4.53 -4.93 -24.67
N VAL A 484 -5.21 -6.05 -24.40
CA VAL A 484 -4.51 -7.33 -24.17
C VAL A 484 -3.69 -7.75 -25.39
N TRP A 485 -4.19 -7.55 -26.61
CA TRP A 485 -3.42 -7.83 -27.83
C TRP A 485 -2.17 -6.95 -27.94
N GLU A 486 -2.27 -5.65 -27.64
CA GLU A 486 -1.15 -4.71 -27.63
C GLU A 486 -0.12 -5.10 -26.55
N GLN A 487 -0.56 -5.29 -25.30
CA GLN A 487 0.32 -5.56 -24.17
C GLN A 487 0.97 -6.95 -24.23
N ALA A 488 0.25 -7.96 -24.76
CA ALA A 488 0.84 -9.25 -25.07
C ALA A 488 1.86 -9.15 -26.23
N GLY A 489 1.87 -8.04 -26.98
CA GLY A 489 2.79 -7.66 -28.06
C GLY A 489 2.44 -8.24 -29.42
N GLY A 490 1.15 -8.40 -29.71
CA GLY A 490 0.66 -8.84 -31.02
C GLY A 490 0.98 -7.88 -32.16
N ASN A 491 1.24 -6.60 -31.85
CA ASN A 491 1.64 -5.58 -32.82
C ASN A 491 3.17 -5.43 -32.97
N ASP A 492 3.97 -6.12 -32.14
CA ASP A 492 5.44 -6.02 -32.16
C ASP A 492 6.06 -6.85 -33.30
N ARG A 493 6.50 -6.17 -34.35
CA ARG A 493 7.17 -6.76 -35.52
C ARG A 493 8.64 -7.15 -35.26
N ALA A 494 9.24 -6.69 -34.16
CA ALA A 494 10.63 -7.03 -33.80
C ALA A 494 10.75 -8.46 -33.25
N ARG A 495 9.64 -9.10 -32.89
CA ARG A 495 9.60 -10.49 -32.43
C ARG A 495 9.93 -11.47 -33.55
N SER A 496 10.51 -12.61 -33.19
CA SER A 496 10.84 -13.65 -34.16
C SER A 496 9.57 -14.26 -34.77
N HIS A 497 9.67 -14.83 -35.98
CA HIS A 497 8.52 -15.47 -36.63
C HIS A 497 7.88 -16.58 -35.76
N PRO A 498 8.64 -17.47 -35.09
CA PRO A 498 8.07 -18.43 -34.14
C PRO A 498 7.26 -17.78 -33.01
N GLN A 499 7.76 -16.70 -32.39
CA GLN A 499 7.04 -15.99 -31.33
C GLN A 499 5.72 -15.39 -31.85
N GLN A 500 5.74 -14.80 -33.05
CA GLN A 500 4.53 -14.28 -33.69
C GLN A 500 3.48 -15.39 -33.94
N LEU A 501 3.91 -16.60 -34.33
CA LEU A 501 3.00 -17.73 -34.52
C LEU A 501 2.36 -18.20 -33.21
N VAL A 502 3.09 -18.18 -32.09
CA VAL A 502 2.53 -18.53 -30.78
C VAL A 502 1.46 -17.51 -30.37
N LEU A 503 1.73 -16.21 -30.49
CA LEU A 503 0.71 -15.18 -30.25
C LEU A 503 -0.53 -15.36 -31.13
N ALA A 504 -0.33 -15.59 -32.42
CA ALA A 504 -1.43 -15.78 -33.36
C ALA A 504 -2.27 -17.01 -33.01
N ARG A 505 -1.65 -18.08 -32.50
CA ARG A 505 -2.37 -19.27 -32.05
C ARG A 505 -3.24 -18.98 -30.82
N GLU A 506 -2.69 -18.27 -29.83
CA GLU A 506 -3.37 -18.05 -28.54
C GLU A 506 -4.38 -16.89 -28.58
N PHE A 507 -4.04 -15.77 -29.24
CA PHE A 507 -4.84 -14.54 -29.28
C PHE A 507 -5.36 -14.16 -30.67
N GLY A 508 -4.94 -14.84 -31.74
CA GLY A 508 -5.31 -14.47 -33.11
C GLY A 508 -6.82 -14.54 -33.36
N ALA A 509 -7.50 -15.59 -32.90
CA ALA A 509 -8.96 -15.69 -33.01
C ALA A 509 -9.68 -14.56 -32.25
N MET A 510 -9.11 -14.13 -31.11
CA MET A 510 -9.64 -13.05 -30.29
C MET A 510 -9.60 -11.71 -31.02
N ILE A 511 -8.41 -11.32 -31.52
CA ILE A 511 -8.27 -10.05 -32.20
C ILE A 511 -9.01 -10.05 -33.55
N GLN A 512 -9.02 -11.16 -34.30
CA GLN A 512 -9.80 -11.29 -35.53
C GLN A 512 -11.30 -11.11 -35.29
N TYR A 513 -11.83 -11.66 -34.19
CA TYR A 513 -13.24 -11.51 -33.84
C TYR A 513 -13.60 -10.03 -33.60
N VAL A 514 -12.72 -9.30 -32.93
CA VAL A 514 -12.86 -7.86 -32.68
C VAL A 514 -12.76 -7.06 -33.98
N GLU A 515 -11.73 -7.30 -34.79
CA GLU A 515 -11.47 -6.57 -36.04
C GLU A 515 -12.55 -6.81 -37.12
N GLN A 516 -13.17 -7.99 -37.14
CA GLN A 516 -14.30 -8.30 -38.02
C GLN A 516 -15.61 -7.63 -37.57
N GLY A 517 -15.62 -6.89 -36.46
CA GLY A 517 -16.81 -6.21 -35.94
C GLY A 517 -17.85 -7.15 -35.32
N ARG A 518 -17.51 -8.41 -35.05
CA ARG A 518 -18.44 -9.42 -34.49
C ARG A 518 -18.87 -9.07 -33.06
N MET A 519 -18.09 -8.27 -32.35
CA MET A 519 -18.50 -7.66 -31.07
C MET A 519 -19.79 -6.83 -31.17
N GLY A 520 -20.12 -6.29 -32.35
CA GLY A 520 -21.38 -5.61 -32.60
C GLY A 520 -22.62 -6.53 -32.56
N GLU A 521 -22.47 -7.84 -32.77
CA GLU A 521 -23.56 -8.81 -32.56
C GLU A 521 -23.86 -8.99 -31.06
N ILE A 522 -22.81 -9.06 -30.24
CA ILE A 522 -22.90 -9.18 -28.79
C ILE A 522 -23.47 -7.89 -28.19
N ALA A 523 -23.01 -6.73 -28.63
CA ALA A 523 -23.56 -5.45 -28.19
C ALA A 523 -25.07 -5.34 -28.49
N ARG A 524 -25.52 -5.82 -29.65
CA ARG A 524 -26.95 -5.90 -29.98
C ARG A 524 -27.72 -6.84 -29.05
N LEU A 525 -27.16 -7.99 -28.69
CA LEU A 525 -27.76 -8.89 -27.70
C LEU A 525 -27.95 -8.17 -26.36
N PHE A 526 -26.92 -7.51 -25.85
CA PHE A 526 -26.98 -6.76 -24.59
C PHE A 526 -27.93 -5.57 -24.67
N SER A 527 -28.01 -4.90 -25.81
CA SER A 527 -29.02 -3.85 -26.06
C SER A 527 -30.43 -4.41 -25.92
N THR A 528 -30.73 -5.56 -26.52
CA THR A 528 -32.06 -6.20 -26.39
C THR A 528 -32.35 -6.65 -24.96
N LEU A 529 -31.35 -7.16 -24.24
CA LEU A 529 -31.47 -7.53 -22.84
C LEU A 529 -31.75 -6.29 -21.97
N ASN A 530 -31.02 -5.19 -22.18
CA ASN A 530 -31.20 -3.95 -21.42
C ASN A 530 -32.62 -3.38 -21.61
N VAL A 531 -33.13 -3.37 -22.85
CA VAL A 531 -34.52 -2.97 -23.14
C VAL A 531 -35.53 -3.90 -22.46
N ALA A 532 -35.26 -5.22 -22.44
CA ALA A 532 -36.12 -6.18 -21.76
C ALA A 532 -36.14 -5.97 -20.24
N LEU A 533 -34.97 -5.78 -19.61
CA LEU A 533 -34.82 -5.51 -18.19
C LEU A 533 -35.46 -4.18 -17.78
N GLY A 534 -35.36 -3.14 -18.62
CA GLY A 534 -36.05 -1.87 -18.43
C GLY A 534 -37.57 -1.97 -18.56
N ALA A 535 -38.09 -2.87 -19.40
CA ALA A 535 -39.52 -3.03 -19.66
C ALA A 535 -40.27 -3.87 -18.60
N ILE A 536 -39.56 -4.59 -17.72
CA ILE A 536 -40.15 -5.36 -16.61
C ILE A 536 -41.00 -4.47 -15.67
N ASP A 537 -40.73 -3.16 -15.62
CA ASP A 537 -41.52 -2.17 -14.87
C ASP A 537 -42.97 -2.02 -15.32
N VAL A 538 -43.31 -2.43 -16.55
CA VAL A 538 -44.61 -2.06 -17.15
C VAL A 538 -45.62 -3.22 -17.12
N THR A 539 -45.18 -4.49 -17.09
CA THR A 539 -46.08 -5.66 -16.96
C THR A 539 -45.27 -6.95 -16.68
N GLN A 540 -45.39 -7.54 -15.48
CA GLN A 540 -44.64 -8.75 -15.05
C GLN A 540 -44.71 -9.91 -16.06
N GLY A 541 -45.88 -10.18 -16.66
CA GLY A 541 -46.06 -11.31 -17.58
C GLY A 541 -45.41 -11.15 -18.97
N ARG A 542 -45.18 -9.92 -19.44
CA ARG A 542 -44.49 -9.68 -20.73
C ARG A 542 -42.97 -9.61 -20.56
N GLY A 543 -42.50 -9.20 -19.38
CA GLY A 543 -41.08 -9.17 -19.03
C GLY A 543 -40.46 -10.57 -18.98
N THR A 544 -41.14 -11.52 -18.34
CA THR A 544 -40.70 -12.93 -18.25
C THR A 544 -40.73 -13.65 -19.61
N GLN A 545 -41.75 -13.43 -20.45
CA GLN A 545 -41.78 -13.97 -21.82
C GLN A 545 -40.64 -13.42 -22.70
N ARG A 546 -40.25 -12.15 -22.55
CA ARG A 546 -39.12 -11.56 -23.28
C ARG A 546 -37.78 -12.10 -22.79
N LEU A 547 -37.60 -12.32 -21.49
CA LEU A 547 -36.41 -12.98 -20.93
C LEU A 547 -36.28 -14.43 -21.42
N MET A 548 -37.37 -15.19 -21.51
CA MET A 548 -37.35 -16.54 -22.11
C MET A 548 -36.95 -16.50 -23.59
N SER A 549 -37.44 -15.52 -24.36
CA SER A 549 -37.02 -15.35 -25.77
C SER A 549 -35.54 -14.95 -25.92
N VAL A 550 -34.95 -14.31 -24.90
CA VAL A 550 -33.51 -14.00 -24.84
C VAL A 550 -32.70 -15.24 -24.48
N GLN A 551 -33.18 -16.10 -23.57
CA GLN A 551 -32.57 -17.40 -23.27
C GLN A 551 -32.58 -18.33 -24.50
N ASP A 552 -33.67 -18.36 -25.27
CA ASP A 552 -33.75 -19.12 -26.53
C ASP A 552 -32.86 -18.51 -27.62
N ARG A 553 -32.75 -17.18 -27.69
CA ARG A 553 -31.81 -16.52 -28.60
C ARG A 553 -30.36 -16.78 -28.23
N ALA A 554 -30.03 -16.77 -26.93
CA ALA A 554 -28.69 -17.05 -26.44
C ALA A 554 -28.25 -18.50 -26.70
N ARG A 555 -29.17 -19.46 -26.55
CA ARG A 555 -28.99 -20.86 -26.98
C ARG A 555 -28.85 -21.01 -28.51
N SER A 556 -29.37 -20.07 -29.29
CA SER A 556 -29.32 -20.06 -30.76
C SER A 556 -28.10 -19.36 -31.37
N ILE A 557 -27.19 -18.79 -30.57
CA ILE A 557 -26.07 -17.99 -31.10
C ILE A 557 -25.02 -18.91 -31.74
N ALA A 558 -25.16 -19.15 -33.04
CA ALA A 558 -24.11 -19.76 -33.87
C ALA A 558 -22.76 -18.98 -33.77
N ALA A 559 -22.80 -17.69 -33.44
CA ALA A 559 -21.63 -16.85 -33.24
C ALA A 559 -20.80 -17.15 -31.97
N LEU A 560 -21.33 -17.87 -30.96
CA LEU A 560 -20.57 -18.29 -29.77
C LEU A 560 -19.65 -19.47 -30.05
N LYS A 561 -19.95 -20.28 -31.08
CA LYS A 561 -19.12 -21.44 -31.46
C LYS A 561 -17.70 -21.04 -31.92
N SER A 562 -17.52 -19.79 -32.32
CA SER A 562 -16.22 -19.23 -32.74
C SER A 562 -15.86 -17.95 -31.98
N ALA A 563 -16.52 -17.70 -30.85
CA ALA A 563 -16.18 -16.57 -30.00
C ALA A 563 -14.98 -16.90 -29.10
N PRO A 564 -14.17 -15.90 -28.72
CA PRO A 564 -13.08 -16.09 -27.78
C PRO A 564 -13.58 -16.58 -26.41
N ARG A 565 -12.77 -17.36 -25.68
CA ARG A 565 -13.16 -17.98 -24.40
C ARG A 565 -13.77 -16.97 -23.41
N ILE A 566 -13.17 -15.78 -23.27
CA ILE A 566 -13.67 -14.73 -22.38
C ILE A 566 -15.07 -14.23 -22.77
N VAL A 567 -15.36 -14.12 -24.07
CA VAL A 567 -16.66 -13.68 -24.57
C VAL A 567 -17.73 -14.74 -24.30
N VAL A 568 -17.38 -16.02 -24.50
CA VAL A 568 -18.26 -17.15 -24.18
C VAL A 568 -18.57 -17.16 -22.68
N GLN A 569 -17.55 -17.09 -21.83
CA GLN A 569 -17.71 -17.07 -20.38
C GLN A 569 -18.57 -15.89 -19.89
N ILE A 570 -18.40 -14.71 -20.48
CA ILE A 570 -19.22 -13.53 -20.15
C ILE A 570 -20.68 -13.74 -20.53
N ALA A 571 -20.95 -14.34 -21.70
CA ALA A 571 -22.29 -14.69 -22.11
C ALA A 571 -22.90 -15.76 -21.18
N GLU A 572 -22.15 -16.78 -20.79
CA GLU A 572 -22.56 -17.82 -19.84
C GLU A 572 -22.92 -17.21 -18.47
N ASP A 573 -22.04 -16.38 -17.91
CA ASP A 573 -22.26 -15.70 -16.62
C ASP A 573 -23.56 -14.90 -16.63
N VAL A 574 -23.82 -14.13 -17.67
CA VAL A 574 -25.03 -13.30 -17.80
C VAL A 574 -26.28 -14.17 -17.89
N LEU A 575 -26.21 -15.28 -18.64
CA LEU A 575 -27.36 -16.17 -18.83
C LEU A 575 -27.67 -16.97 -17.57
N ALA A 576 -26.66 -17.52 -16.90
CA ALA A 576 -26.79 -18.23 -15.64
C ALA A 576 -27.44 -17.34 -14.57
N GLN A 577 -27.09 -16.06 -14.54
CA GLN A 577 -27.64 -15.10 -13.58
C GLN A 577 -29.05 -14.61 -13.95
N SER A 578 -29.41 -14.64 -15.25
CA SER A 578 -30.77 -14.34 -15.73
C SER A 578 -31.77 -15.48 -15.49
N ALA A 579 -31.28 -16.70 -15.24
CA ALA A 579 -32.08 -17.87 -14.89
C ALA A 579 -32.19 -17.97 -13.36
N GLN A 580 -33.12 -17.25 -12.73
CA GLN A 580 -33.38 -17.44 -11.30
C GLN A 580 -33.90 -18.87 -11.00
N PRO A 581 -33.51 -19.47 -9.87
CA PRO A 581 -33.77 -20.88 -9.56
C PRO A 581 -35.17 -21.10 -8.95
N GLU A 582 -36.14 -21.53 -9.75
CA GLU A 582 -37.38 -22.14 -9.22
C GLU A 582 -37.25 -23.66 -8.97
N THR A 583 -36.05 -24.22 -8.88
CA THR A 583 -35.86 -25.68 -8.78
C THR A 583 -34.98 -26.13 -7.61
N GLN A 584 -35.20 -25.56 -6.42
CA GLN A 584 -34.92 -26.31 -5.18
C GLN A 584 -36.06 -27.30 -4.97
N GLY A 585 -35.90 -28.52 -5.48
CA GLY A 585 -36.95 -29.53 -5.37
C GLY A 585 -36.54 -30.93 -5.81
N ASN A 586 -36.47 -31.22 -7.10
CA ASN A 586 -36.51 -32.63 -7.55
C ASN A 586 -35.93 -32.94 -8.94
N ALA A 587 -35.02 -32.14 -9.48
CA ALA A 587 -34.34 -32.46 -10.74
C ALA A 587 -32.82 -32.47 -10.58
N SER A 588 -32.30 -33.34 -9.71
CA SER A 588 -30.86 -33.62 -9.64
C SER A 588 -30.38 -34.17 -11.00
N ASN A 589 -29.30 -33.59 -11.52
CA ASN A 589 -28.62 -34.00 -12.75
C ASN A 589 -28.47 -35.54 -12.82
N PRO A 590 -28.74 -36.19 -13.99
CA PRO A 590 -28.61 -37.64 -14.12
C PRO A 590 -27.21 -38.17 -13.74
N LEU A 591 -26.14 -37.43 -14.02
CA LEU A 591 -24.77 -37.79 -13.64
C LEU A 591 -24.58 -37.79 -12.12
N THR A 592 -25.10 -36.75 -11.43
CA THR A 592 -25.07 -36.67 -9.97
C THR A 592 -25.84 -37.81 -9.31
N ARG A 593 -26.97 -38.25 -9.91
CA ARG A 593 -27.72 -39.42 -9.42
C ARG A 593 -26.93 -40.73 -9.57
N SER A 594 -26.30 -40.96 -10.72
CA SER A 594 -25.45 -42.14 -10.94
C SER A 594 -24.26 -42.13 -9.97
N TRP A 595 -23.61 -40.99 -9.77
CA TRP A 595 -22.54 -40.82 -8.76
C TRP A 595 -22.98 -41.23 -7.34
N GLN A 596 -24.14 -40.74 -6.90
CA GLN A 596 -24.68 -41.02 -5.56
C GLN A 596 -25.04 -42.49 -5.36
N GLN A 597 -25.41 -43.21 -6.43
CA GLN A 597 -25.81 -44.61 -6.37
C GLN A 597 -24.62 -45.56 -6.51
N GLU A 598 -23.68 -45.25 -7.39
CA GLU A 598 -22.63 -46.19 -7.81
C GLU A 598 -21.31 -45.95 -7.06
N VAL A 599 -20.89 -44.69 -6.89
CA VAL A 599 -19.53 -44.37 -6.40
C VAL A 599 -19.53 -43.89 -4.95
N PHE A 600 -20.43 -42.94 -4.62
CA PHE A 600 -20.40 -42.21 -3.35
C PHE A 600 -20.41 -43.11 -2.10
N PRO A 601 -21.25 -44.16 -1.97
CA PRO A 601 -21.32 -44.96 -0.74
C PRO A 601 -20.01 -45.69 -0.41
N MET A 602 -19.37 -46.28 -1.43
CA MET A 602 -18.08 -46.97 -1.28
C MET A 602 -16.96 -45.96 -1.02
N CYS A 603 -16.95 -44.86 -1.77
CA CYS A 603 -15.97 -43.78 -1.65
C CYS A 603 -15.97 -43.20 -0.22
N GLN A 604 -17.15 -42.87 0.31
CA GLN A 604 -17.31 -42.35 1.66
C GLN A 604 -16.81 -43.35 2.72
N THR A 605 -17.19 -44.63 2.60
CA THR A 605 -16.82 -45.66 3.59
C THR A 605 -15.31 -45.88 3.66
N LEU A 606 -14.65 -45.95 2.50
CA LEU A 606 -13.21 -46.20 2.43
C LEU A 606 -12.39 -44.99 2.89
N THR A 607 -12.81 -43.78 2.53
CA THR A 607 -12.03 -42.55 2.77
C THR A 607 -12.26 -41.95 4.16
N SER A 608 -13.40 -42.25 4.78
CA SER A 608 -13.72 -41.74 6.12
C SER A 608 -13.01 -42.55 7.19
N GLY A 609 -12.04 -41.94 7.86
CA GLY A 609 -11.41 -42.52 9.05
C GLY A 609 -10.28 -43.52 8.80
N HIS A 610 -9.84 -43.71 7.55
CA HIS A 610 -8.76 -44.65 7.20
C HIS A 610 -7.54 -43.94 6.61
N TYR A 611 -6.36 -44.46 6.92
CA TYR A 611 -5.09 -44.06 6.31
C TYR A 611 -4.96 -44.70 4.92
N PRO A 612 -4.48 -43.98 3.87
CA PRO A 612 -3.72 -42.72 3.87
C PRO A 612 -4.55 -41.43 3.76
N PHE A 613 -5.89 -41.51 3.78
CA PHE A 613 -6.74 -40.35 3.55
C PHE A 613 -6.82 -39.42 4.77
N VAL A 614 -6.97 -40.02 5.95
CA VAL A 614 -6.95 -39.36 7.24
C VAL A 614 -6.19 -40.23 8.25
N ASN A 615 -5.82 -39.66 9.40
CA ASN A 615 -5.22 -40.45 10.47
C ASN A 615 -6.22 -41.46 11.02
N GLY A 616 -5.88 -42.73 10.97
CA GLY A 616 -6.74 -43.83 11.40
C GLY A 616 -6.12 -45.20 11.08
N PRO A 617 -6.88 -46.30 11.22
CA PRO A 617 -6.48 -47.62 10.75
C PRO A 617 -6.20 -47.62 9.24
N ASP A 618 -5.39 -48.59 8.79
CA ASP A 618 -5.02 -48.75 7.39
C ASP A 618 -6.24 -49.10 6.51
N ALA A 619 -6.41 -48.40 5.40
CA ALA A 619 -7.38 -48.77 4.37
C ALA A 619 -6.99 -50.10 3.72
N SER A 620 -7.97 -50.94 3.42
CA SER A 620 -7.73 -52.20 2.71
C SER A 620 -7.19 -51.93 1.29
N PRO A 621 -6.00 -52.46 0.92
CA PRO A 621 -5.47 -52.33 -0.44
C PRO A 621 -6.43 -52.87 -1.51
N ALA A 622 -7.21 -53.91 -1.18
CA ALA A 622 -8.17 -54.51 -2.10
C ALA A 622 -9.41 -53.63 -2.32
N GLU A 623 -9.97 -53.04 -1.26
CA GLU A 623 -11.11 -52.12 -1.38
C GLU A 623 -10.70 -50.83 -2.09
N LEU A 624 -9.48 -50.36 -1.84
CA LEU A 624 -8.89 -49.26 -2.57
C LEU A 624 -8.76 -49.55 -4.06
N ALA A 625 -8.25 -50.73 -4.44
CA ALA A 625 -8.18 -51.15 -5.83
C ALA A 625 -9.56 -51.23 -6.49
N ALA A 626 -10.57 -51.68 -5.75
CA ALA A 626 -11.95 -51.75 -6.24
C ALA A 626 -12.59 -50.35 -6.41
N LEU A 627 -12.16 -49.32 -5.70
CA LEU A 627 -12.63 -47.95 -5.88
C LEU A 627 -11.81 -47.17 -6.93
N LEU A 628 -10.50 -47.08 -6.74
CA LEU A 628 -9.56 -46.18 -7.43
C LEU A 628 -8.58 -46.89 -8.36
N GLY A 629 -8.62 -48.23 -8.45
CA GLY A 629 -7.83 -48.96 -9.43
C GLY A 629 -8.23 -48.61 -10.86
N PRO A 630 -7.46 -49.03 -11.89
CA PRO A 630 -7.79 -48.74 -13.29
C PRO A 630 -9.16 -49.27 -13.73
N GLN A 631 -9.62 -50.35 -13.11
CA GLN A 631 -10.97 -50.91 -13.28
C GLN A 631 -11.87 -50.69 -12.06
N GLY A 632 -11.49 -49.76 -11.19
CA GLY A 632 -12.27 -49.39 -10.03
C GLY A 632 -13.53 -48.63 -10.41
N VAL A 633 -14.51 -48.61 -9.50
CA VAL A 633 -15.82 -48.01 -9.73
C VAL A 633 -15.72 -46.51 -10.03
N LEU A 634 -14.84 -45.78 -9.32
CA LEU A 634 -14.65 -44.35 -9.55
C LEU A 634 -13.97 -44.08 -10.88
N THR A 635 -12.85 -44.76 -11.16
CA THR A 635 -12.07 -44.56 -12.40
C THR A 635 -12.92 -44.86 -13.63
N THR A 636 -13.71 -45.94 -13.56
CA THR A 636 -14.63 -46.34 -14.63
C THR A 636 -15.74 -45.29 -14.81
N PHE A 637 -16.32 -44.79 -13.72
CA PHE A 637 -17.31 -43.73 -13.77
C PHE A 637 -16.78 -42.46 -14.43
N VAL A 638 -15.54 -42.05 -14.09
CA VAL A 638 -14.91 -40.86 -14.69
C VAL A 638 -14.73 -41.06 -16.20
N LEU A 639 -14.14 -42.18 -16.61
CA LEU A 639 -13.84 -42.43 -18.03
C LEU A 639 -15.10 -42.59 -18.89
N GLN A 640 -16.15 -43.23 -18.36
CA GLN A 640 -17.35 -43.56 -19.15
C GLN A 640 -18.43 -42.47 -19.10
N ASN A 641 -18.65 -41.86 -17.92
CA ASN A 641 -19.78 -40.96 -17.71
C ASN A 641 -19.35 -39.49 -17.66
N ALA A 642 -18.27 -39.17 -16.94
CA ALA A 642 -17.87 -37.78 -16.72
C ALA A 642 -17.00 -37.20 -17.86
N ALA A 643 -16.05 -37.99 -18.39
CA ALA A 643 -15.07 -37.53 -19.37
C ALA A 643 -15.66 -36.86 -20.63
N PRO A 644 -16.77 -37.33 -21.23
CA PRO A 644 -17.39 -36.65 -22.37
C PRO A 644 -17.85 -35.21 -22.06
N LEU A 645 -18.14 -34.94 -20.79
CA LEU A 645 -18.65 -33.67 -20.29
C LEU A 645 -17.56 -32.80 -19.63
N LEU A 646 -16.33 -33.30 -19.54
CA LEU A 646 -15.19 -32.58 -18.96
C LEU A 646 -14.29 -31.96 -20.05
N ASP A 647 -13.80 -30.76 -19.76
CA ASP A 647 -12.63 -30.16 -20.39
C ASP A 647 -11.41 -30.48 -19.52
N THR A 648 -10.54 -31.34 -20.05
CA THR A 648 -9.31 -31.81 -19.40
C THR A 648 -8.05 -31.16 -20.01
N GLU A 649 -8.20 -30.13 -20.85
CA GLU A 649 -7.06 -29.43 -21.45
C GLU A 649 -6.28 -28.58 -20.42
N GLN A 650 -6.90 -28.31 -19.27
CA GLN A 650 -6.37 -27.45 -18.21
C GLN A 650 -6.52 -28.13 -16.85
N SER A 651 -5.59 -27.84 -15.95
CA SER A 651 -5.68 -28.19 -14.53
C SER A 651 -5.96 -26.91 -13.73
N PRO A 652 -7.00 -26.85 -12.88
CA PRO A 652 -7.91 -27.94 -12.60
C PRO A 652 -8.92 -28.23 -13.74
N TRP A 653 -9.36 -29.49 -13.87
CA TRP A 653 -10.38 -29.89 -14.84
C TRP A 653 -11.68 -29.13 -14.65
N ARG A 654 -12.44 -28.94 -15.75
CA ARG A 654 -13.68 -28.18 -15.74
C ARG A 654 -14.82 -28.89 -16.44
N TRP A 655 -16.06 -28.63 -16.02
CA TRP A 655 -17.22 -29.08 -16.80
C TRP A 655 -17.35 -28.23 -18.07
N LYS A 656 -17.67 -28.88 -19.19
CA LYS A 656 -18.06 -28.21 -20.43
C LYS A 656 -19.32 -27.38 -20.19
N PRO A 657 -19.55 -26.30 -20.97
CA PRO A 657 -20.68 -25.40 -20.78
C PRO A 657 -22.01 -26.14 -20.64
N GLU A 658 -22.28 -27.11 -21.51
CA GLU A 658 -23.53 -27.87 -21.53
C GLU A 658 -23.79 -28.64 -20.22
N ALA A 659 -22.73 -29.10 -19.56
CA ALA A 659 -22.79 -29.89 -18.33
C ALA A 659 -22.89 -28.99 -17.09
N SER A 660 -22.20 -27.84 -17.09
CA SER A 660 -22.35 -26.79 -16.09
C SER A 660 -23.77 -26.22 -16.08
N PHE A 661 -24.34 -25.97 -17.27
CA PHE A 661 -25.74 -25.55 -17.42
C PHE A 661 -26.76 -26.59 -16.92
N ALA A 662 -26.36 -27.86 -16.82
CA ALA A 662 -27.18 -28.93 -16.28
C ALA A 662 -27.05 -29.08 -14.74
N GLY A 663 -26.39 -28.14 -14.06
CA GLY A 663 -26.33 -28.04 -12.60
C GLY A 663 -25.18 -28.79 -11.92
N LEU A 664 -24.10 -29.10 -12.64
CA LEU A 664 -22.88 -29.67 -12.05
C LEU A 664 -22.00 -28.58 -11.44
N ALA A 665 -21.52 -28.82 -10.22
CA ALA A 665 -20.65 -27.92 -9.49
C ALA A 665 -19.22 -27.96 -10.04
N GLN A 666 -18.57 -26.81 -10.16
CA GLN A 666 -17.24 -26.73 -10.75
C GLN A 666 -16.16 -27.40 -9.87
N GLU A 667 -16.37 -27.39 -8.56
CA GLU A 667 -15.50 -28.00 -7.55
C GLU A 667 -15.44 -29.52 -7.69
N SER A 668 -16.51 -30.14 -8.22
CA SER A 668 -16.55 -31.59 -8.40
C SER A 668 -15.65 -32.04 -9.56
N ALA A 669 -15.50 -31.24 -10.62
CA ALA A 669 -14.58 -31.54 -11.71
C ALA A 669 -13.12 -31.60 -11.21
N ALA A 670 -12.73 -30.67 -10.36
CA ALA A 670 -11.42 -30.66 -9.72
C ALA A 670 -11.21 -31.88 -8.80
N PHE A 671 -12.25 -32.34 -8.11
CA PHE A 671 -12.21 -33.59 -7.34
C PHE A 671 -11.99 -34.81 -8.25
N LEU A 672 -12.64 -34.89 -9.41
CA LEU A 672 -12.48 -36.02 -10.34
C LEU A 672 -11.08 -36.08 -10.93
N GLU A 673 -10.46 -34.92 -11.21
CA GLU A 673 -9.05 -34.86 -11.60
C GLU A 673 -8.14 -35.39 -10.50
N ARG A 674 -8.34 -34.92 -9.26
CA ARG A 674 -7.60 -35.39 -8.09
C ARG A 674 -7.71 -36.91 -7.93
N ALA A 675 -8.89 -37.47 -8.17
CA ALA A 675 -9.10 -38.92 -8.12
C ALA A 675 -8.35 -39.67 -9.25
N ALA A 676 -8.32 -39.10 -10.46
CA ALA A 676 -7.53 -39.64 -11.57
C ALA A 676 -6.02 -39.58 -11.28
N GLN A 677 -5.52 -38.50 -10.67
CA GLN A 677 -4.12 -38.39 -10.24
C GLN A 677 -3.77 -39.46 -9.19
N VAL A 678 -4.62 -39.65 -8.17
CA VAL A 678 -4.44 -40.69 -7.15
C VAL A 678 -4.40 -42.08 -7.77
N SER A 679 -5.31 -42.38 -8.69
CA SER A 679 -5.30 -43.66 -9.43
C SER A 679 -3.99 -43.83 -10.21
N GLY A 680 -3.58 -42.82 -10.97
CA GLY A 680 -2.35 -42.86 -11.78
C GLY A 680 -1.06 -43.00 -10.97
N GLY A 681 -1.02 -42.49 -9.73
CA GLY A 681 0.17 -42.60 -8.89
C GLY A 681 0.21 -43.83 -7.99
N LEU A 682 -0.94 -44.34 -7.52
CA LEU A 682 -0.97 -45.52 -6.65
C LEU A 682 -0.85 -46.83 -7.42
N PHE A 683 -1.40 -46.91 -8.63
CA PHE A 683 -1.40 -48.13 -9.42
C PHE A 683 -0.35 -48.07 -10.52
N GLY A 684 0.45 -49.13 -10.62
CA GLY A 684 1.42 -49.30 -11.70
C GLY A 684 0.75 -49.51 -13.06
N PRO A 685 1.52 -49.56 -14.16
CA PRO A 685 1.00 -49.77 -15.50
C PRO A 685 0.31 -51.14 -15.69
N ASP A 686 0.60 -52.11 -14.81
CA ASP A 686 -0.07 -53.40 -14.71
C ASP A 686 -1.40 -53.36 -13.93
N GLY A 687 -1.74 -52.19 -13.37
CA GLY A 687 -2.95 -51.94 -12.59
C GLY A 687 -2.91 -52.48 -11.16
N THR A 688 -1.72 -52.88 -10.67
CA THR A 688 -1.54 -53.31 -9.28
C THR A 688 -0.95 -52.19 -8.44
N LEU A 689 -1.02 -52.30 -7.10
CA LEU A 689 -0.39 -51.34 -6.18
C LEU A 689 1.15 -51.47 -6.11
N ARG A 690 1.77 -52.15 -7.08
CA ARG A 690 3.19 -52.44 -7.08
C ARG A 690 3.98 -51.37 -7.84
N HIS A 691 4.96 -50.78 -7.16
CA HIS A 691 5.94 -49.87 -7.75
C HIS A 691 7.34 -50.34 -7.42
N ASP A 692 8.14 -50.56 -8.46
CA ASP A 692 9.58 -50.76 -8.28
C ASP A 692 10.25 -49.40 -8.08
N LEU A 693 11.19 -49.34 -7.13
CA LEU A 693 11.90 -48.13 -6.75
C LEU A 693 13.38 -48.43 -6.49
N THR A 694 14.22 -47.42 -6.68
CA THR A 694 15.64 -47.50 -6.32
C THR A 694 15.96 -46.53 -5.18
N LEU A 695 16.89 -46.92 -4.31
CA LEU A 695 17.37 -46.15 -3.18
C LEU A 695 18.88 -45.94 -3.31
N ALA A 696 19.31 -44.69 -3.43
CA ALA A 696 20.72 -44.30 -3.38
C ALA A 696 20.96 -43.47 -2.12
N ALA A 697 22.04 -43.73 -1.37
CA ALA A 697 22.44 -42.82 -0.30
C ALA A 697 23.30 -41.70 -0.89
N LEU A 698 22.96 -40.46 -0.57
CA LEU A 698 23.74 -39.28 -0.92
C LEU A 698 24.82 -39.00 0.15
N ALA A 699 24.51 -39.34 1.40
CA ALA A 699 25.44 -39.31 2.53
C ALA A 699 24.93 -40.26 3.62
N GLU A 700 25.83 -40.91 4.34
CA GLU A 700 25.49 -41.81 5.44
C GLU A 700 26.43 -41.68 6.62
N ARG A 701 25.90 -41.95 7.82
CA ARG A 701 26.65 -42.14 9.06
C ARG A 701 26.15 -43.42 9.72
N GLY A 702 27.03 -44.42 9.78
CA GLY A 702 26.68 -45.80 10.16
C GLY A 702 26.23 -46.63 8.94
N GLN A 703 26.18 -47.95 9.10
CA GLN A 703 25.71 -48.84 8.03
C GLN A 703 24.18 -48.85 8.00
N THR A 704 23.59 -48.40 6.89
CA THR A 704 22.13 -48.31 6.74
C THR A 704 21.57 -49.54 6.02
N MET A 705 20.53 -50.16 6.60
CA MET A 705 19.70 -51.17 5.94
C MET A 705 18.26 -50.66 5.83
N VAL A 706 17.67 -50.74 4.64
CA VAL A 706 16.27 -50.38 4.39
C VAL A 706 15.51 -51.63 4.00
N ALA A 707 14.36 -51.85 4.63
CA ALA A 707 13.45 -52.94 4.32
C ALA A 707 12.05 -52.40 3.97
N ILE A 708 11.48 -52.90 2.87
CA ILE A 708 10.11 -52.59 2.42
C ILE A 708 9.40 -53.93 2.15
N GLY A 709 8.28 -54.15 2.83
CA GLY A 709 7.47 -55.35 2.71
C GLY A 709 8.24 -56.64 2.95
N GLY A 710 9.20 -56.64 3.88
CA GLY A 710 10.02 -57.81 4.21
C GLY A 710 11.23 -58.05 3.29
N ALA A 711 11.38 -57.33 2.18
CA ALA A 711 12.62 -57.31 1.38
C ALA A 711 13.57 -56.25 1.93
N ALA A 712 14.82 -56.60 2.24
CA ALA A 712 15.79 -55.72 2.89
C ALA A 712 17.10 -55.62 2.09
N GLU A 713 17.57 -54.39 1.87
CA GLU A 713 18.78 -54.10 1.10
C GLU A 713 19.68 -53.09 1.85
N PRO A 714 21.02 -53.24 1.79
CA PRO A 714 21.95 -52.23 2.28
C PRO A 714 21.95 -51.02 1.35
N VAL A 715 21.89 -49.82 1.92
CA VAL A 715 22.03 -48.57 1.15
C VAL A 715 23.30 -47.87 1.59
N ARG A 716 24.20 -47.58 0.66
CA ARG A 716 25.52 -47.00 0.94
C ARG A 716 25.82 -45.81 0.03
N ALA A 717 26.51 -44.81 0.56
CA ALA A 717 26.80 -43.58 -0.20
C ALA A 717 27.78 -43.80 -1.35
N THR A 718 28.62 -44.83 -1.25
CA THR A 718 29.59 -45.25 -2.27
C THR A 718 29.15 -46.51 -3.03
N GLY A 719 27.94 -47.01 -2.78
CA GLY A 719 27.41 -48.22 -3.37
C GLY A 719 26.55 -47.98 -4.61
N ALA A 720 26.21 -49.07 -5.32
CA ALA A 720 25.15 -49.02 -6.32
C ALA A 720 23.79 -48.78 -5.64
N PRO A 721 22.83 -48.12 -6.31
CA PRO A 721 21.47 -47.97 -5.79
C PRO A 721 20.84 -49.33 -5.51
N ALA A 722 20.18 -49.47 -4.35
CA ALA A 722 19.43 -50.66 -3.97
C ALA A 722 18.07 -50.65 -4.66
N THR A 723 17.60 -51.80 -5.17
CA THR A 723 16.28 -51.91 -5.80
C THR A 723 15.31 -52.62 -4.86
N LEU A 724 14.17 -51.98 -4.59
CA LEU A 724 13.08 -52.52 -3.79
C LEU A 724 11.75 -52.33 -4.53
N SER A 725 10.67 -52.87 -3.97
CA SER A 725 9.32 -52.59 -4.46
C SER A 725 8.40 -52.25 -3.30
N TRP A 726 7.47 -51.32 -3.52
CA TRP A 726 6.38 -51.02 -2.59
C TRP A 726 5.07 -51.59 -3.14
N PRO A 727 4.22 -52.23 -2.30
CA PRO A 727 4.37 -52.49 -0.87
C PRO A 727 5.31 -53.65 -0.49
N GLY A 728 5.94 -54.30 -1.48
CA GLY A 728 6.88 -55.41 -1.30
C GLY A 728 6.19 -56.78 -1.16
N PRO A 729 6.95 -57.87 -1.00
CA PRO A 729 6.42 -59.24 -1.00
C PRO A 729 5.57 -59.60 0.23
N GLN A 730 5.78 -58.93 1.37
CA GLN A 730 5.02 -59.07 2.61
C GLN A 730 4.52 -57.69 3.09
N PRO A 731 3.43 -57.15 2.51
CA PRO A 731 2.96 -55.80 2.80
C PRO A 731 2.74 -55.49 4.29
N ASP A 732 2.29 -56.48 5.07
CA ASP A 732 2.04 -56.31 6.52
C ASP A 732 3.32 -56.02 7.32
N ALA A 733 4.49 -56.42 6.81
CA ALA A 733 5.78 -56.10 7.43
C ALA A 733 6.09 -54.59 7.41
N GLY A 734 5.48 -53.85 6.46
CA GLY A 734 5.63 -52.42 6.29
C GLY A 734 7.04 -51.98 5.92
N VAL A 735 7.52 -50.88 6.50
CA VAL A 735 8.86 -50.33 6.27
C VAL A 735 9.69 -50.35 7.55
N GLU A 736 10.97 -50.69 7.42
CA GLU A 736 11.96 -50.62 8.49
C GLU A 736 13.27 -50.02 7.96
N VAL A 737 13.82 -49.03 8.67
CA VAL A 737 15.15 -48.47 8.42
C VAL A 737 15.98 -48.68 9.67
N SER A 738 17.12 -49.37 9.53
CA SER A 738 18.03 -49.62 10.66
C SER A 738 19.41 -49.06 10.40
N PHE A 739 20.00 -48.47 11.43
CA PHE A 739 21.35 -47.93 11.46
C PHE A 739 22.19 -48.84 12.35
N ARG A 740 23.20 -49.51 11.79
CA ARG A 740 24.16 -50.28 12.55
C ARG A 740 25.44 -49.48 12.74
N ASP A 741 25.79 -49.22 14.00
CA ASP A 741 27.11 -48.74 14.42
C ASP A 741 27.77 -49.77 15.36
N ALA A 742 29.05 -49.59 15.67
CA ALA A 742 29.87 -50.51 16.45
C ALA A 742 29.38 -50.73 17.91
N ALA A 743 28.45 -49.90 18.41
CA ALA A 743 27.99 -49.92 19.81
C ALA A 743 26.46 -50.02 20.02
N ASP A 744 25.62 -49.58 19.07
CA ASP A 744 24.16 -49.56 19.21
C ASP A 744 23.45 -49.68 17.84
N SER A 745 22.19 -50.13 17.84
CA SER A 745 21.35 -50.25 16.65
C SER A 745 20.05 -49.44 16.80
N ALA A 746 19.99 -48.27 16.17
CA ALA A 746 18.76 -47.50 16.07
C ALA A 746 17.92 -47.98 14.88
N ARG A 747 16.59 -47.96 15.03
CA ARG A 747 15.67 -48.41 13.98
C ARG A 747 14.37 -47.60 13.98
N ILE A 748 13.91 -47.28 12.78
CA ILE A 748 12.63 -46.62 12.50
C ILE A 748 11.74 -47.66 11.81
N ARG A 749 10.54 -47.92 12.35
CA ARG A 749 9.65 -48.97 11.82
C ARG A 749 8.20 -48.53 11.80
N HIS A 750 7.52 -48.78 10.69
CA HIS A 750 6.08 -48.67 10.55
C HIS A 750 5.52 -49.92 9.87
N THR A 751 4.61 -50.61 10.53
CA THR A 751 3.98 -51.85 10.01
C THR A 751 2.80 -51.55 9.09
N GLY A 752 2.33 -52.58 8.38
CA GLY A 752 1.18 -52.50 7.48
C GLY A 752 1.54 -52.07 6.06
N PRO A 753 0.64 -52.30 5.09
CA PRO A 753 0.88 -52.03 3.66
C PRO A 753 1.22 -50.55 3.39
N TRP A 754 0.75 -49.66 4.26
CA TRP A 754 0.96 -48.23 4.17
C TRP A 754 2.16 -47.71 4.97
N GLY A 755 2.97 -48.61 5.54
CA GLY A 755 4.11 -48.27 6.40
C GLY A 755 5.08 -47.28 5.75
N LEU A 756 5.34 -47.41 4.44
CA LEU A 756 6.19 -46.47 3.70
C LEU A 756 5.64 -45.03 3.72
N LEU A 757 4.34 -44.87 3.48
CA LEU A 757 3.71 -43.56 3.55
C LEU A 757 3.74 -43.05 5.01
N ARG A 758 3.51 -43.92 6.01
CA ARG A 758 3.58 -43.49 7.42
C ARG A 758 4.96 -43.00 7.85
N LEU A 759 6.01 -43.65 7.38
CA LEU A 759 7.39 -43.18 7.56
C LEU A 759 7.55 -41.75 7.04
N MET A 760 6.95 -41.45 5.89
CA MET A 760 7.04 -40.16 5.22
C MET A 760 6.18 -39.06 5.87
N ASP A 761 5.15 -39.37 6.65
CA ASP A 761 4.31 -38.36 7.33
C ASP A 761 5.11 -37.48 8.30
N GLY A 762 6.14 -38.05 8.93
CA GLY A 762 7.02 -37.34 9.86
C GLY A 762 8.23 -36.67 9.20
N LEU A 763 8.38 -36.78 7.87
CA LEU A 763 9.56 -36.33 7.15
C LEU A 763 9.26 -35.12 6.28
N ARG A 764 10.29 -34.29 6.12
CA ARG A 764 10.30 -33.23 5.12
C ARG A 764 10.76 -33.86 3.80
N LEU A 765 9.82 -34.19 2.94
CA LEU A 765 10.11 -34.77 1.62
C LEU A 765 10.47 -33.67 0.64
N ARG A 766 11.56 -33.88 -0.10
CA ARG A 766 11.99 -33.03 -1.21
C ARG A 766 11.73 -33.74 -2.52
N LEU A 767 10.68 -33.34 -3.24
CA LEU A 767 10.35 -33.91 -4.55
C LEU A 767 11.21 -33.28 -5.65
N ARG A 768 11.59 -34.08 -6.64
CA ARG A 768 12.38 -33.71 -7.83
C ARG A 768 11.84 -34.44 -9.07
N ASP A 769 12.16 -33.92 -10.25
CA ASP A 769 11.76 -34.48 -11.55
C ASP A 769 10.25 -34.79 -11.60
N ASP A 770 9.42 -33.76 -11.34
CA ASP A 770 7.95 -33.85 -11.25
C ASP A 770 7.41 -34.89 -10.25
N GLY A 771 8.24 -35.26 -9.27
CA GLY A 771 7.92 -36.23 -8.23
C GLY A 771 8.52 -37.63 -8.46
N ALA A 772 9.18 -37.88 -9.59
CA ALA A 772 9.83 -39.16 -9.87
C ALA A 772 10.99 -39.46 -8.90
N ARG A 773 11.65 -38.43 -8.37
CA ARG A 773 12.71 -38.55 -7.37
C ARG A 773 12.30 -37.88 -6.07
N VAL A 774 12.66 -38.50 -4.96
CA VAL A 774 12.31 -38.05 -3.60
C VAL A 774 13.55 -38.09 -2.73
N LEU A 775 13.93 -36.96 -2.13
CA LEU A 775 15.02 -36.94 -1.16
C LEU A 775 14.47 -37.01 0.26
N LEU A 776 15.03 -37.90 1.06
CA LEU A 776 14.67 -38.14 2.45
C LEU A 776 15.89 -37.95 3.36
N ASP A 777 15.71 -37.23 4.46
CA ASP A 777 16.70 -37.14 5.55
C ASP A 777 16.19 -37.92 6.75
N LEU A 778 16.73 -39.11 6.94
CA LEU A 778 16.40 -39.98 8.07
C LEU A 778 17.49 -39.85 9.13
N ARG A 779 17.10 -39.46 10.34
CA ARG A 779 18.02 -39.28 11.46
C ARG A 779 17.51 -39.96 12.72
N THR A 780 18.44 -40.49 13.48
CA THR A 780 18.30 -41.06 14.83
C THR A 780 19.46 -40.55 15.68
N ASP A 781 19.45 -40.82 16.99
CA ASP A 781 20.52 -40.37 17.89
C ASP A 781 21.89 -40.94 17.51
N SER A 782 21.94 -42.14 16.91
CA SER A 782 23.18 -42.85 16.57
C SER A 782 23.48 -42.94 15.06
N GLY A 783 22.56 -42.52 14.18
CA GLY A 783 22.73 -42.66 12.73
C GLY A 783 21.94 -41.63 11.91
N ARG A 784 22.47 -41.28 10.74
CA ARG A 784 21.82 -40.38 9.78
C ARG A 784 22.07 -40.87 8.36
N VAL A 785 21.05 -40.89 7.51
CA VAL A 785 21.18 -41.18 6.09
C VAL A 785 20.35 -40.20 5.28
N PHE A 786 20.96 -39.69 4.22
CA PHE A 786 20.27 -38.93 3.19
C PHE A 786 20.06 -39.85 2.00
N LEU A 787 18.81 -40.12 1.66
CA LEU A 787 18.42 -41.05 0.61
C LEU A 787 17.81 -40.28 -0.56
N GLU A 788 18.15 -40.67 -1.78
CA GLU A 788 17.38 -40.41 -2.99
C GLU A 788 16.60 -41.68 -3.33
N MET A 789 15.28 -41.58 -3.32
CA MET A 789 14.34 -42.60 -3.76
C MET A 789 13.84 -42.26 -5.16
N THR A 790 14.03 -43.14 -6.12
CA THR A 790 13.64 -42.91 -7.52
C THR A 790 12.60 -43.93 -7.96
N PHE A 791 11.56 -43.43 -8.63
CA PHE A 791 10.50 -44.21 -9.27
C PHE A 791 10.63 -44.12 -10.79
N GLY A 792 10.10 -45.11 -11.51
CA GLY A 792 10.07 -45.10 -12.98
C GLY A 792 9.11 -44.07 -13.58
N GLN A 793 8.21 -43.48 -12.78
CA GLN A 793 7.18 -42.53 -13.21
C GLN A 793 7.09 -41.34 -12.24
N ALA A 794 6.72 -40.17 -12.79
CA ALA A 794 6.51 -38.94 -12.01
C ALA A 794 5.34 -39.07 -11.02
N LEU A 795 4.22 -39.63 -11.47
CA LEU A 795 3.15 -40.07 -10.59
C LEU A 795 3.52 -41.41 -9.97
N ASN A 796 3.63 -41.42 -8.64
CA ASN A 796 4.00 -42.58 -7.85
C ASN A 796 3.38 -42.46 -6.44
N PRO A 797 3.47 -43.49 -5.59
CA PRO A 797 2.82 -43.49 -4.29
C PRO A 797 3.25 -42.36 -3.34
N VAL A 798 4.44 -41.78 -3.56
CA VAL A 798 4.97 -40.68 -2.77
C VAL A 798 4.51 -39.34 -3.32
N SER A 799 4.57 -39.13 -4.63
CA SER A 799 4.20 -37.86 -5.26
C SER A 799 2.70 -37.56 -5.17
N VAL A 800 1.84 -38.57 -5.13
CA VAL A 800 0.38 -38.38 -4.97
C VAL A 800 -0.11 -38.30 -3.53
N ARG A 801 0.79 -38.34 -2.54
CA ARG A 801 0.42 -38.17 -1.12
C ARG A 801 -0.39 -36.91 -0.83
N PRO A 802 -0.05 -35.71 -1.34
CA PRO A 802 -0.87 -34.52 -1.12
C PRO A 802 -2.29 -34.68 -1.67
N ALA A 803 -2.43 -35.37 -2.82
CA ALA A 803 -3.72 -35.71 -3.39
C ALA A 803 -4.49 -36.78 -2.58
N LEU A 804 -3.83 -37.58 -1.74
CA LEU A 804 -4.48 -38.53 -0.83
C LEU A 804 -4.98 -37.88 0.46
N GLN A 805 -4.23 -36.95 1.04
CA GLN A 805 -4.56 -36.36 2.34
C GLN A 805 -5.82 -35.49 2.27
N GLY A 806 -6.83 -35.81 3.07
CA GLY A 806 -8.12 -35.11 3.04
C GLY A 806 -8.91 -35.36 1.74
N PHE A 807 -8.71 -36.52 1.10
CA PHE A 807 -9.53 -36.95 -0.03
C PHE A 807 -10.95 -37.23 0.45
N ALA A 808 -11.85 -36.27 0.26
CA ALA A 808 -13.25 -36.35 0.67
C ALA A 808 -14.15 -36.38 -0.56
N CYS A 809 -14.96 -37.44 -0.67
CA CYS A 809 -15.86 -37.62 -1.81
C CYS A 809 -17.06 -36.66 -1.71
N PRO A 810 -17.36 -35.85 -2.75
CA PRO A 810 -18.45 -34.89 -2.68
C PRO A 810 -19.81 -35.61 -2.72
N PRO A 811 -20.82 -35.16 -1.95
CA PRO A 811 -22.14 -35.78 -1.95
C PRO A 811 -22.94 -35.51 -3.24
N ALA A 812 -22.54 -34.50 -4.01
CA ALA A 812 -23.09 -34.18 -5.32
C ALA A 812 -21.98 -33.70 -6.26
N LEU A 813 -22.11 -34.01 -7.55
CA LEU A 813 -21.26 -33.49 -8.62
C LEU A 813 -21.79 -32.17 -9.16
#